data_AF-A0A820W7Y8-F1
#
_entry.id   AF-A0A820W7Y8-F1
#
_cell.length_a   1.000
_cell.length_b   1.000
_cell.length_c   1.000
_cell.angle_alpha   90.00
_cell.angle_beta   90.00
_cell.angle_gamma   90.00
#
_symmetry.space_group_name_H-M   'P 1'
#
loop_
_entity.id
_entity.type
_entity.pdbx_description
1 polymer ?
#
loop_
_entity_poly.entity_id
_entity_poly.type
_entity_poly.pdbx_seq_one_letter_code
_entity_poly.pdbx_strand_id
1 'polypeptide(L)'
;MDQRAIRNQANLQLIDIKLKELKFKEETAFTNVDLTTFTCCLTLNTCRDMMMDSEDDVMGVGLVVERQEHVVDAPTLISVKDVSVTILSRSACDDAIKMKLNIADAARVHGGFVPSKSAAPTTSTTRTQNKANNTQSEFTRGVAAEPINTFLPLYICDAHFERVQIMLEPILGYLFTLDITGYKSDQLLGLFSILGQIMNASPRNGSEREEMILYEFTRLCHAFLPRTLEYLGEENDVLKKFMAGPTGRSKAHIQNLMTLFGYIHALGIETIDESLRYAIVEELYRRHFSYIYHGTSENVISEHVQTLLYGEDDDDDDDKNNETKTEVDELCYVKSKNDKTNDGHFAQHARAVLKKNEINHKIPTEKIDIQYEIPERQINSMNNKIRSKMVELLSGFSTKPVQHVLDRLGIRMMDISNEHECILLRSMLVQCLRFYSNESINGAVLNKTFFNVRTDHEHVLTVAHEEFDANRQNLTTNKIEQIRVLELAHVRTDYEHVLTVAHEEFDANRQNLTTNKIEQIRVLELARRAVLTNDIGVYLGRMMVYAPTRGGKIFDTILSLLLDRSQKQVPLLAEKISIIFTGRYKEHRDAEKEFHVLSNGLAWFPDRSIINRVREALGEDQWNDLDQLMRGRTCGHVYRLSDIPNRHGYHNSHPNPNLVVQWAS
;
A
#
# COMPACT_ATOMS: atom_id res chain seq x y z
N MET A 1 -0.94 -20.38 17.25
CA MET A 1 -2.18 -21.10 16.94
C MET A 1 -2.42 -22.23 17.93
N ASP A 2 -1.48 -23.15 18.10
CA ASP A 2 -1.61 -24.32 19.00
C ASP A 2 -2.06 -23.98 20.43
N GLN A 3 -1.56 -22.89 21.01
CA GLN A 3 -2.02 -22.44 22.33
C GLN A 3 -3.48 -21.98 22.35
N ARG A 4 -3.99 -21.38 21.27
CA ARG A 4 -5.41 -21.02 21.15
C ARG A 4 -6.25 -22.30 21.04
N ALA A 5 -5.82 -23.22 20.19
CA ALA A 5 -6.48 -24.51 19.98
C ALA A 5 -6.65 -25.29 21.29
N ILE A 6 -5.56 -25.42 22.08
CA ILE A 6 -5.59 -26.10 23.38
C ILE A 6 -6.56 -25.42 24.36
N ARG A 7 -6.57 -24.09 24.44
CA ARG A 7 -7.48 -23.35 25.34
C ARG A 7 -8.94 -23.52 24.93
N ASN A 8 -9.22 -23.48 23.64
CA ASN A 8 -10.59 -23.53 23.12
C ASN A 8 -11.14 -24.95 22.99
N GLN A 9 -10.31 -25.99 23.10
CA GLN A 9 -10.79 -27.38 23.08
C GLN A 9 -11.77 -27.68 24.22
N ALA A 10 -11.52 -27.17 25.43
CA ALA A 10 -12.45 -27.29 26.55
C ALA A 10 -13.76 -26.51 26.30
N ASN A 11 -13.68 -25.38 25.59
CA ASN A 11 -14.86 -24.58 25.24
C ASN A 11 -15.79 -25.30 24.27
N LEU A 12 -15.29 -26.16 23.37
CA LEU A 12 -16.14 -26.97 22.50
C LEU A 12 -17.05 -27.91 23.30
N GLN A 13 -16.54 -28.53 24.37
CA GLN A 13 -17.35 -29.38 25.24
C GLN A 13 -18.41 -28.57 26.00
N LEU A 14 -18.07 -27.35 26.42
CA LEU A 14 -19.02 -26.44 27.06
C LEU A 14 -20.09 -25.94 26.08
N ILE A 15 -19.74 -25.75 24.81
CA ILE A 15 -20.67 -25.41 23.74
C ILE A 15 -21.73 -26.50 23.59
N ASP A 16 -21.33 -27.77 23.53
CA ASP A 16 -22.27 -28.91 23.44
C ASP A 16 -23.24 -28.96 24.63
N ILE A 17 -22.76 -28.67 25.84
CA ILE A 17 -23.59 -28.60 27.05
C ILE A 17 -24.60 -27.46 26.95
N LYS A 18 -24.13 -26.25 26.59
CA LYS A 18 -25.00 -25.07 26.45
C LYS A 18 -26.07 -25.26 25.37
N LEU A 19 -25.73 -25.92 24.26
CA LEU A 19 -26.69 -26.22 23.19
C LEU A 19 -27.80 -27.17 23.68
N LYS A 20 -27.46 -28.19 24.47
CA LYS A 20 -28.44 -29.11 25.07
C LYS A 20 -29.33 -28.45 26.13
N GLU A 21 -28.82 -27.42 26.79
CA GLU A 21 -29.57 -26.68 27.82
C GLU A 21 -30.54 -25.64 27.22
N LEU A 22 -30.36 -25.25 25.96
CA LEU A 22 -31.26 -24.31 25.29
C LEU A 22 -32.68 -24.87 25.21
N LYS A 23 -33.64 -24.15 25.78
CA LYS A 23 -35.05 -24.51 25.76
C LYS A 23 -35.76 -23.73 24.67
N PHE A 24 -36.12 -24.43 23.61
CA PHE A 24 -36.84 -23.87 22.48
C PHE A 24 -38.35 -23.97 22.67
N LYS A 25 -39.08 -22.85 22.53
CA LYS A 25 -40.56 -22.81 22.50
C LYS A 25 -41.05 -22.65 21.07
N GLU A 26 -41.43 -23.76 20.45
CA GLU A 26 -41.79 -23.81 19.03
C GLU A 26 -42.93 -22.86 18.64
N GLU A 27 -43.99 -22.82 19.44
CA GLU A 27 -45.24 -22.11 19.10
C GLU A 27 -45.03 -20.60 18.88
N THR A 28 -44.02 -20.00 19.51
CA THR A 28 -43.79 -18.55 19.48
C THR A 28 -42.53 -18.13 18.72
N ALA A 29 -41.62 -19.05 18.43
CA ALA A 29 -40.29 -18.70 17.92
C ALA A 29 -40.27 -18.25 16.45
N PHE A 30 -41.27 -18.63 15.66
CA PHE A 30 -41.31 -18.38 14.21
C PHE A 30 -42.53 -17.57 13.76
N THR A 31 -43.29 -16.98 14.69
CA THR A 31 -44.56 -16.30 14.38
C THR A 31 -44.40 -15.14 13.39
N ASN A 32 -43.22 -14.50 13.35
CA ASN A 32 -42.91 -13.36 12.48
C ASN A 32 -41.81 -13.66 11.46
N VAL A 33 -41.49 -14.94 11.21
CA VAL A 33 -40.41 -15.33 10.29
C VAL A 33 -41.03 -15.88 9.01
N ASP A 34 -40.63 -15.34 7.87
CA ASP A 34 -40.94 -15.96 6.58
C ASP A 34 -40.03 -17.18 6.35
N LEU A 35 -40.54 -18.34 6.75
CA LEU A 35 -39.84 -19.62 6.63
C LEU A 35 -39.53 -20.00 5.16
N THR A 36 -40.27 -19.46 4.19
CA THR A 36 -40.01 -19.73 2.76
C THR A 36 -38.75 -19.02 2.28
N THR A 37 -38.50 -17.82 2.80
CA THR A 37 -37.28 -17.06 2.53
C THR A 37 -36.05 -17.72 3.17
N PHE A 38 -36.20 -18.24 4.39
CA PHE A 38 -35.13 -18.88 5.15
C PHE A 38 -35.14 -20.40 4.99
N THR A 39 -34.83 -20.86 3.78
CA THR A 39 -34.66 -22.28 3.43
C THR A 39 -33.24 -22.54 2.94
N CYS A 40 -32.59 -23.58 3.47
CA CYS A 40 -31.27 -23.99 3.02
C CYS A 40 -31.33 -24.54 1.59
N CYS A 41 -30.51 -24.01 0.67
CA CYS A 41 -30.56 -24.46 -0.72
C CYS A 41 -30.07 -25.90 -0.95
N LEU A 42 -29.26 -26.45 -0.04
CA LEU A 42 -28.64 -27.77 -0.18
C LEU A 42 -29.53 -28.87 0.40
N THR A 43 -30.09 -28.65 1.59
CA THR A 43 -30.93 -29.63 2.29
C THR A 43 -32.42 -29.42 2.04
N LEU A 44 -32.82 -28.23 1.57
CA LEU A 44 -34.21 -27.77 1.45
C LEU A 44 -34.96 -27.67 2.79
N ASN A 45 -34.25 -27.81 3.91
CA ASN A 45 -34.82 -27.61 5.24
C ASN A 45 -35.07 -26.12 5.48
N THR A 46 -36.26 -25.79 5.98
CA THR A 46 -36.55 -24.44 6.47
C THR A 46 -35.80 -24.18 7.76
N CYS A 47 -35.70 -22.91 8.18
CA CYS A 47 -35.15 -22.55 9.49
C CYS A 47 -35.85 -23.30 10.63
N ARG A 48 -37.16 -23.55 10.50
CA ARG A 48 -37.93 -24.34 11.47
C ARG A 48 -37.46 -25.78 11.53
N ASP A 49 -37.41 -26.47 10.39
CA ASP A 49 -37.03 -27.88 10.33
C ASP A 49 -35.61 -28.07 10.88
N MET A 50 -34.67 -27.21 10.47
CA MET A 50 -33.30 -27.20 10.96
C MET A 50 -33.21 -27.01 12.48
N MET A 51 -33.98 -26.07 13.04
CA MET A 51 -33.97 -25.81 14.48
C MET A 51 -34.58 -26.96 15.30
N MET A 52 -35.51 -27.72 14.72
CA MET A 52 -36.18 -28.86 15.35
C MET A 52 -35.37 -30.16 15.24
N ASP A 53 -34.75 -30.39 14.10
CA ASP A 53 -34.07 -31.65 13.79
C ASP A 53 -32.62 -31.70 14.28
N SER A 54 -32.03 -30.55 14.63
CA SER A 54 -30.67 -30.44 15.15
C SER A 54 -30.61 -29.48 16.34
N GLU A 55 -29.76 -29.81 17.33
CA GLU A 55 -29.45 -28.97 18.50
C GLU A 55 -28.43 -27.87 18.16
N ASP A 56 -27.60 -28.07 17.15
CA ASP A 56 -26.34 -27.35 16.93
C ASP A 56 -26.28 -26.62 15.58
N ASP A 57 -27.22 -26.92 14.67
CA ASP A 57 -27.25 -26.33 13.33
C ASP A 57 -27.83 -24.90 13.33
N VAL A 58 -27.25 -24.04 12.50
CA VAL A 58 -27.64 -22.63 12.35
C VAL A 58 -27.70 -22.26 10.88
N MET A 59 -28.64 -21.40 10.54
CA MET A 59 -28.79 -20.88 9.19
C MET A 59 -28.02 -19.58 8.99
N GLY A 60 -27.48 -19.39 7.79
CA GLY A 60 -26.64 -18.26 7.46
C GLY A 60 -26.46 -18.08 5.95
N VAL A 61 -25.46 -17.30 5.58
CA VAL A 61 -25.14 -16.92 4.22
C VAL A 61 -23.74 -17.39 3.83
N GLY A 62 -23.59 -17.78 2.57
CA GLY A 62 -22.28 -18.07 1.98
C GLY A 62 -21.50 -16.81 1.64
N LEU A 63 -20.18 -16.83 1.76
CA LEU A 63 -19.31 -15.77 1.26
C LEU A 63 -18.15 -16.36 0.46
N VAL A 64 -17.57 -15.51 -0.39
CA VAL A 64 -16.23 -15.71 -0.93
C VAL A 64 -15.29 -14.79 -0.21
N VAL A 65 -14.41 -15.34 0.62
CA VAL A 65 -13.40 -14.59 1.36
C VAL A 65 -11.99 -14.95 0.91
N GLU A 66 -11.11 -13.97 0.94
CA GLU A 66 -9.67 -14.14 0.80
C GLU A 66 -9.01 -13.78 2.14
N ARG A 67 -8.20 -14.70 2.64
CA ARG A 67 -7.50 -14.55 3.92
C ARG A 67 -6.04 -14.28 3.64
N GLN A 68 -5.56 -13.12 4.06
CA GLN A 68 -4.12 -12.87 4.10
C GLN A 68 -3.56 -13.52 5.38
N GLU A 69 -2.29 -13.94 5.38
CA GLU A 69 -1.69 -14.62 6.55
C GLU A 69 -1.85 -13.85 7.87
N HIS A 70 -1.78 -12.53 7.81
CA HIS A 70 -1.93 -11.67 8.98
C HIS A 70 -3.36 -11.59 9.52
N VAL A 71 -4.38 -12.04 8.78
CA VAL A 71 -5.78 -12.04 9.23
C VAL A 71 -5.97 -12.83 10.53
N VAL A 72 -5.10 -13.81 10.80
CA VAL A 72 -5.06 -14.59 12.05
C VAL A 72 -4.83 -13.72 13.28
N ASP A 73 -4.06 -12.65 13.13
CA ASP A 73 -3.74 -11.69 14.19
C ASP A 73 -4.47 -10.35 14.02
N ALA A 74 -5.06 -10.14 12.85
CA ALA A 74 -5.66 -8.89 12.41
C ALA A 74 -6.99 -9.15 11.66
N PRO A 75 -8.05 -9.64 12.34
CA PRO A 75 -9.26 -10.13 11.69
C PRO A 75 -9.98 -9.10 10.80
N THR A 76 -9.80 -7.82 11.10
CA THR A 76 -10.36 -6.69 10.34
C THR A 76 -9.83 -6.58 8.90
N LEU A 77 -8.72 -7.25 8.59
CA LEU A 77 -8.09 -7.26 7.27
C LEU A 77 -8.60 -8.38 6.34
N ILE A 78 -9.60 -9.16 6.77
CA ILE A 78 -10.27 -10.11 5.87
C ILE A 78 -10.86 -9.39 4.66
N SER A 79 -10.70 -9.98 3.47
CA SER A 79 -11.25 -9.44 2.22
C SER A 79 -12.43 -10.29 1.78
N VAL A 80 -13.62 -9.69 1.72
CA VAL A 80 -14.81 -10.28 1.12
C VAL A 80 -14.76 -9.97 -0.38
N LYS A 81 -14.63 -11.00 -1.21
CA LYS A 81 -14.62 -10.87 -2.67
C LYS A 81 -16.02 -10.86 -3.25
N ASP A 82 -16.91 -11.64 -2.65
CA ASP A 82 -18.29 -11.77 -3.09
C ASP A 82 -19.20 -12.18 -1.92
N VAL A 83 -20.47 -11.78 -2.00
CA VAL A 83 -21.51 -12.08 -1.02
C VAL A 83 -22.56 -12.91 -1.72
N SER A 84 -22.74 -14.16 -1.28
CA SER A 84 -23.74 -15.03 -1.88
C SER A 84 -25.15 -14.61 -1.46
N VAL A 85 -26.12 -14.74 -2.35
CA VAL A 85 -27.55 -14.65 -1.99
C VAL A 85 -28.08 -15.97 -1.45
N THR A 86 -27.23 -16.99 -1.37
CA THR A 86 -27.61 -18.35 -1.01
C THR A 86 -27.63 -18.52 0.51
N ILE A 87 -28.77 -19.00 0.99
CA ILE A 87 -28.97 -19.36 2.39
C ILE A 87 -28.56 -20.82 2.58
N LEU A 88 -27.72 -21.05 3.58
CA LEU A 88 -27.14 -22.35 3.90
C LEU A 88 -27.38 -22.68 5.38
N SER A 89 -27.50 -23.96 5.71
CA SER A 89 -27.31 -24.40 7.09
C SER A 89 -25.84 -24.74 7.31
N ARG A 90 -25.37 -24.61 8.55
CA ARG A 90 -23.99 -24.94 8.92
C ARG A 90 -23.70 -26.41 8.63
N SER A 91 -24.60 -27.31 9.01
CA SER A 91 -24.42 -28.76 8.79
C SER A 91 -24.20 -29.08 7.30
N ALA A 92 -24.96 -28.44 6.42
CA ALA A 92 -24.82 -28.60 4.98
C ALA A 92 -23.48 -28.05 4.46
N CYS A 93 -23.00 -26.94 5.02
CA CYS A 93 -21.65 -26.44 4.72
C CYS A 93 -20.58 -27.43 5.17
N ASP A 94 -20.68 -27.98 6.38
CA ASP A 94 -19.71 -28.94 6.91
C ASP A 94 -19.65 -30.21 6.04
N ASP A 95 -20.80 -30.72 5.59
CA ASP A 95 -20.86 -31.88 4.70
C ASP A 95 -20.34 -31.57 3.29
N ALA A 96 -20.63 -30.38 2.75
CA ALA A 96 -20.06 -29.93 1.48
C ALA A 96 -18.52 -29.80 1.56
N ILE A 97 -18.00 -29.26 2.67
CA ILE A 97 -16.55 -29.15 2.92
C ILE A 97 -15.93 -30.55 2.99
N LYS A 98 -16.48 -31.47 3.80
CA LYS A 98 -15.99 -32.86 3.91
C LYS A 98 -15.98 -33.55 2.55
N MET A 99 -17.08 -33.46 1.80
CA MET A 99 -17.18 -34.06 0.47
C MET A 99 -16.13 -33.48 -0.48
N LYS A 100 -15.96 -32.15 -0.49
CA LYS A 100 -15.00 -31.50 -1.38
C LYS A 100 -13.56 -31.82 -1.03
N LEU A 101 -13.22 -31.91 0.25
CA LEU A 101 -11.89 -32.30 0.72
C LEU A 101 -11.51 -33.73 0.30
N ASN A 102 -12.48 -34.61 0.10
CA ASN A 102 -12.24 -35.96 -0.41
C ASN A 102 -11.87 -35.97 -1.91
N ILE A 103 -12.12 -34.88 -2.63
CA ILE A 103 -11.98 -34.81 -4.11
C ILE A 103 -10.93 -33.76 -4.53
N ALA A 104 -10.67 -32.76 -3.70
CA ALA A 104 -9.78 -31.64 -3.99
C ALA A 104 -8.93 -31.26 -2.77
N ASP A 105 -7.75 -30.69 -3.03
CA ASP A 105 -6.88 -30.18 -1.99
C ASP A 105 -7.56 -29.08 -1.15
N ALA A 106 -7.19 -29.02 0.13
CA ALA A 106 -7.76 -28.08 1.09
C ALA A 106 -7.73 -26.62 0.59
N ALA A 107 -6.63 -26.20 -0.03
CA ALA A 107 -6.51 -24.87 -0.64
C ALA A 107 -7.59 -24.56 -1.69
N ARG A 108 -8.05 -25.56 -2.46
CA ARG A 108 -9.13 -25.40 -3.45
C ARG A 108 -10.52 -25.40 -2.82
N VAL A 109 -10.66 -25.87 -1.59
CA VAL A 109 -11.93 -25.89 -0.86
C VAL A 109 -12.14 -24.58 -0.12
N HIS A 110 -11.19 -24.21 0.74
CA HIS A 110 -11.34 -23.06 1.64
C HIS A 110 -10.51 -21.83 1.23
N GLY A 111 -9.61 -21.93 0.25
CA GLY A 111 -8.80 -20.81 -0.27
C GLY A 111 -7.44 -20.59 0.38
N GLY A 112 -7.18 -21.27 1.50
CA GLY A 112 -5.94 -21.14 2.26
C GLY A 112 -5.66 -19.70 2.75
N PHE A 113 -4.38 -19.41 2.96
CA PHE A 113 -3.87 -18.07 3.22
C PHE A 113 -3.05 -17.58 2.03
N VAL A 114 -3.26 -16.33 1.63
CA VAL A 114 -2.50 -15.67 0.57
C VAL A 114 -1.33 -14.90 1.21
N PRO A 115 -0.10 -15.03 0.67
CA PRO A 115 1.05 -14.28 1.18
C PRO A 115 0.82 -12.76 1.11
N SER A 116 1.20 -12.06 2.18
CA SER A 116 0.97 -10.61 2.34
C SER A 116 1.68 -9.72 1.31
N LYS A 117 2.63 -10.25 0.53
CA LYS A 117 3.37 -9.47 -0.49
C LYS A 117 2.56 -9.14 -1.75
N SER A 118 1.34 -9.67 -1.83
CA SER A 118 0.37 -9.35 -2.90
C SER A 118 -0.40 -8.03 -2.65
N ALA A 119 -0.12 -7.34 -1.55
CA ALA A 119 -0.97 -6.29 -0.96
C ALA A 119 -0.84 -4.88 -1.57
N ALA A 120 -0.74 -4.76 -2.90
CA ALA A 120 -1.24 -3.56 -3.56
C ALA A 120 -2.65 -3.89 -4.06
N PRO A 121 -3.73 -3.35 -3.47
CA PRO A 121 -5.06 -3.47 -4.05
C PRO A 121 -5.04 -2.70 -5.37
N THR A 122 -4.78 -3.41 -6.46
CA THR A 122 -4.84 -2.87 -7.80
C THR A 122 -6.28 -2.44 -8.08
N THR A 123 -6.52 -1.14 -8.03
CA THR A 123 -7.69 -0.46 -8.62
C THR A 123 -7.64 -0.48 -10.16
N SER A 124 -6.75 -1.27 -10.78
CA SER A 124 -6.67 -1.38 -12.23
C SER A 124 -7.76 -2.30 -12.78
N THR A 125 -8.66 -1.69 -13.54
CA THR A 125 -9.73 -2.28 -14.34
C THR A 125 -9.27 -3.22 -15.47
N THR A 126 -7.99 -3.58 -15.57
CA THR A 126 -7.49 -4.53 -16.57
C THR A 126 -7.61 -5.97 -16.09
N ARG A 127 -8.87 -6.40 -16.03
CA ARG A 127 -9.32 -7.79 -15.86
C ARG A 127 -9.10 -8.54 -17.18
N THR A 128 -7.85 -8.75 -17.59
CA THR A 128 -7.54 -9.46 -18.84
C THR A 128 -6.62 -10.65 -18.61
N GLN A 129 -7.27 -11.82 -18.56
CA GLN A 129 -6.82 -13.10 -19.11
C GLN A 129 -5.49 -13.69 -18.59
N ASN A 130 -5.48 -14.21 -17.36
CA ASN A 130 -4.78 -15.48 -17.10
C ASN A 130 -5.86 -16.56 -16.86
N LYS A 131 -6.13 -17.33 -17.92
CA LYS A 131 -7.29 -18.22 -18.07
C LYS A 131 -6.98 -19.70 -17.82
N ALA A 132 -5.85 -20.03 -17.19
CA ALA A 132 -5.51 -21.41 -16.86
C ALA A 132 -5.18 -21.51 -15.36
N ASN A 133 -6.09 -22.14 -14.62
CA ASN A 133 -6.04 -22.48 -13.19
C ASN A 133 -6.35 -21.38 -12.15
N ASN A 134 -7.09 -20.33 -12.55
CA ASN A 134 -7.74 -19.44 -11.59
C ASN A 134 -9.06 -20.05 -11.08
N THR A 135 -9.03 -21.32 -10.63
CA THR A 135 -10.20 -21.92 -9.98
C THR A 135 -10.33 -21.27 -8.62
N GLN A 136 -11.28 -20.36 -8.47
CA GLN A 136 -11.65 -19.80 -7.17
C GLN A 136 -11.90 -20.95 -6.20
N SER A 137 -11.38 -20.82 -4.99
CA SER A 137 -11.64 -21.81 -3.94
C SER A 137 -13.13 -21.83 -3.63
N GLU A 138 -13.72 -23.01 -3.56
CA GLU A 138 -15.13 -23.19 -3.25
C GLU A 138 -15.37 -24.60 -2.65
N PHE A 139 -16.12 -24.66 -1.56
CA PHE A 139 -16.67 -25.94 -1.08
C PHE A 139 -18.01 -26.25 -1.73
N THR A 140 -18.78 -25.23 -2.09
CA THR A 140 -20.04 -25.37 -2.84
C THR A 140 -20.28 -24.17 -3.75
N ARG A 141 -21.31 -24.26 -4.59
CA ARG A 141 -21.81 -23.13 -5.38
C ARG A 141 -23.21 -22.76 -4.91
N GLY A 142 -23.46 -21.47 -4.89
CA GLY A 142 -24.79 -20.94 -4.58
C GLY A 142 -25.79 -21.12 -5.72
N VAL A 143 -27.02 -20.66 -5.47
CA VAL A 143 -28.15 -20.76 -6.39
C VAL A 143 -27.89 -19.99 -7.69
N ALA A 144 -27.11 -18.90 -7.65
CA ALA A 144 -26.68 -18.15 -8.83
C ALA A 144 -25.35 -18.67 -9.42
N ALA A 145 -24.94 -19.88 -9.03
CA ALA A 145 -23.65 -20.50 -9.38
C ALA A 145 -22.41 -19.73 -8.89
N GLU A 146 -22.59 -18.83 -7.93
CA GLU A 146 -21.52 -18.11 -7.25
C GLU A 146 -20.66 -19.07 -6.40
N PRO A 147 -19.33 -18.88 -6.32
CA PRO A 147 -18.50 -19.70 -5.44
C PRO A 147 -18.85 -19.42 -3.98
N ILE A 148 -18.70 -20.41 -3.11
CA ILE A 148 -18.83 -20.23 -1.66
C ILE A 148 -17.67 -20.97 -0.99
N ASN A 149 -16.87 -20.25 -0.20
CA ASN A 149 -15.73 -20.82 0.54
C ASN A 149 -15.76 -20.50 2.05
N THR A 150 -16.76 -19.77 2.50
CA THR A 150 -17.02 -19.49 3.92
C THR A 150 -18.52 -19.40 4.18
N PHE A 151 -18.88 -19.56 5.45
CA PHE A 151 -20.22 -19.41 5.97
C PHE A 151 -20.24 -18.40 7.12
N LEU A 152 -21.29 -17.58 7.22
CA LEU A 152 -21.59 -16.76 8.39
C LEU A 152 -23.09 -16.85 8.76
N PRO A 153 -23.43 -16.96 10.05
CA PRO A 153 -24.83 -16.99 10.48
C PRO A 153 -25.52 -15.64 10.25
N LEU A 154 -26.84 -15.66 10.21
CA LEU A 154 -27.70 -14.47 10.20
C LEU A 154 -28.47 -14.37 11.53
N TYR A 155 -29.07 -13.22 11.82
CA TYR A 155 -30.05 -13.11 12.90
C TYR A 155 -31.45 -13.32 12.30
N ILE A 156 -32.03 -14.52 12.37
CA ILE A 156 -33.37 -14.75 11.77
C ILE A 156 -34.47 -14.43 12.80
N CYS A 157 -34.38 -15.03 13.98
CA CYS A 157 -35.26 -14.78 15.12
C CYS A 157 -34.50 -14.99 16.42
N ASP A 158 -35.11 -14.62 17.55
CA ASP A 158 -34.45 -14.66 18.86
C ASP A 158 -34.01 -16.08 19.24
N ALA A 159 -34.85 -17.08 18.97
CA ALA A 159 -34.53 -18.48 19.24
C ALA A 159 -33.37 -19.01 18.37
N HIS A 160 -33.31 -18.61 17.09
CA HIS A 160 -32.18 -18.93 16.22
C HIS A 160 -30.92 -18.20 16.70
N PHE A 161 -31.06 -16.94 17.12
CA PHE A 161 -29.95 -16.14 17.62
C PHE A 161 -29.33 -16.70 18.90
N GLU A 162 -30.11 -17.21 19.85
CA GLU A 162 -29.58 -17.87 21.07
C GLU A 162 -28.62 -19.01 20.71
N ARG A 163 -28.95 -19.81 19.69
CA ARG A 163 -28.07 -20.86 19.17
C ARG A 163 -26.84 -20.27 18.46
N VAL A 164 -27.03 -19.23 17.66
CA VAL A 164 -25.92 -18.52 17.00
C VAL A 164 -24.94 -17.93 18.01
N GLN A 165 -25.40 -17.39 19.14
CA GLN A 165 -24.53 -16.86 20.20
C GLN A 165 -23.56 -17.90 20.75
N ILE A 166 -24.02 -19.14 20.90
CA ILE A 166 -23.19 -20.25 21.36
C ILE A 166 -22.24 -20.71 20.26
N MET A 167 -22.72 -20.77 19.01
CA MET A 167 -21.97 -21.29 17.86
C MET A 167 -21.04 -20.30 17.18
N LEU A 168 -21.12 -19.01 17.52
CA LEU A 168 -20.37 -17.98 16.83
C LEU A 168 -18.85 -18.18 16.97
N GLU A 169 -18.37 -18.52 18.16
CA GLU A 169 -16.94 -18.67 18.41
C GLU A 169 -16.26 -19.67 17.46
N PRO A 170 -16.71 -20.93 17.34
CA PRO A 170 -16.09 -21.87 16.42
C PRO A 170 -16.25 -21.46 14.95
N ILE A 171 -17.37 -20.82 14.59
CA ILE A 171 -17.57 -20.30 13.23
C ILE A 171 -16.54 -19.22 12.90
N LEU A 172 -16.30 -18.26 13.81
CA LEU A 172 -15.30 -17.21 13.62
C LEU A 172 -13.88 -17.77 13.66
N GLY A 173 -13.61 -18.75 14.53
CA GLY A 173 -12.35 -19.49 14.54
C GLY A 173 -12.04 -20.05 13.15
N TYR A 174 -12.99 -20.79 12.56
CA TYR A 174 -12.83 -21.33 11.21
C TYR A 174 -12.71 -20.22 10.14
N LEU A 175 -13.55 -19.19 10.23
CA LEU A 175 -13.54 -18.07 9.28
C LEU A 175 -12.17 -17.38 9.19
N PHE A 176 -11.52 -17.08 10.31
CA PHE A 176 -10.27 -16.31 10.29
C PHE A 176 -9.02 -17.18 10.28
N THR A 177 -9.11 -18.42 10.79
CA THR A 177 -7.93 -19.26 11.01
C THR A 177 -7.97 -20.62 10.31
N LEU A 178 -9.10 -20.97 9.68
CA LEU A 178 -9.38 -22.28 9.10
C LEU A 178 -9.41 -23.43 10.13
N ASP A 179 -9.52 -23.08 11.42
CA ASP A 179 -9.58 -24.00 12.56
C ASP A 179 -10.70 -23.53 13.51
N ILE A 180 -11.69 -24.41 13.78
CA ILE A 180 -12.80 -24.12 14.70
C ILE A 180 -12.35 -23.81 16.13
N THR A 181 -11.14 -24.24 16.52
CA THR A 181 -10.54 -23.94 17.82
C THR A 181 -9.68 -22.69 17.80
N GLY A 182 -9.54 -22.02 16.65
CA GLY A 182 -8.71 -20.83 16.48
C GLY A 182 -9.35 -19.51 16.93
N TYR A 183 -10.49 -19.56 17.63
CA TYR A 183 -11.23 -18.37 18.06
C TYR A 183 -10.39 -17.45 18.97
N LYS A 184 -10.55 -16.14 18.77
CA LYS A 184 -10.04 -15.08 19.65
C LYS A 184 -11.03 -13.92 19.65
N SER A 185 -11.20 -13.25 20.78
CA SER A 185 -12.22 -12.21 20.96
C SER A 185 -12.12 -11.02 19.99
N ASP A 186 -10.93 -10.67 19.49
CA ASP A 186 -10.76 -9.65 18.44
C ASP A 186 -11.41 -10.01 17.11
N GLN A 187 -11.68 -11.28 16.86
CA GLN A 187 -12.38 -11.73 15.65
C GLN A 187 -13.81 -11.19 15.56
N LEU A 188 -14.42 -10.78 16.68
CA LEU A 188 -15.69 -10.04 16.67
C LEU A 188 -15.59 -8.74 15.88
N LEU A 189 -14.43 -8.05 15.91
CA LEU A 189 -14.21 -6.86 15.08
C LEU A 189 -14.24 -7.17 13.58
N GLY A 190 -13.87 -8.40 13.22
CA GLY A 190 -13.94 -8.88 11.85
C GLY A 190 -15.37 -8.93 11.30
N LEU A 191 -16.39 -9.17 12.15
CA LEU A 191 -17.80 -9.12 11.73
C LEU A 191 -18.18 -7.74 11.19
N PHE A 192 -17.80 -6.67 11.88
CA PHE A 192 -18.06 -5.30 11.43
C PHE A 192 -17.29 -4.97 10.15
N SER A 193 -16.08 -5.51 9.98
CA SER A 193 -15.33 -5.38 8.71
C SER A 193 -16.06 -6.06 7.55
N ILE A 194 -16.64 -7.23 7.78
CA ILE A 194 -17.42 -7.97 6.79
C ILE A 194 -18.72 -7.22 6.50
N LEU A 195 -19.40 -6.69 7.51
CA LEU A 195 -20.61 -5.88 7.34
C LEU A 195 -20.34 -4.65 6.46
N GLY A 196 -19.29 -3.89 6.74
CA GLY A 196 -18.90 -2.75 5.90
C GLY A 196 -18.57 -3.14 4.46
N GLN A 197 -18.00 -4.33 4.25
CA GLN A 197 -17.75 -4.87 2.91
C GLN A 197 -19.02 -5.33 2.20
N ILE A 198 -19.99 -5.94 2.91
CA ILE A 198 -21.31 -6.30 2.37
C ILE A 198 -22.06 -5.04 1.95
N MET A 199 -22.08 -4.00 2.79
CA MET A 199 -22.68 -2.70 2.47
C MET A 199 -22.07 -2.07 1.22
N ASN A 200 -20.76 -2.27 1.02
CA ASN A 200 -20.06 -1.73 -0.12
C ASN A 200 -20.24 -2.60 -1.39
N ALA A 201 -20.43 -3.91 -1.24
CA ALA A 201 -20.70 -4.81 -2.36
C ALA A 201 -22.15 -4.69 -2.85
N SER A 202 -23.10 -4.42 -1.94
CA SER A 202 -24.51 -4.27 -2.25
C SER A 202 -24.85 -2.80 -2.52
N PRO A 203 -25.09 -2.37 -3.77
CA PRO A 203 -25.49 -0.99 -4.07
C PRO A 203 -26.84 -0.67 -3.41
N ARG A 204 -27.08 0.60 -3.10
CA ARG A 204 -28.40 1.06 -2.64
C ARG A 204 -29.41 0.72 -3.73
N ASN A 205 -30.42 -0.10 -3.42
CA ASN A 205 -31.33 -0.78 -4.37
C ASN A 205 -30.78 -2.08 -4.97
N GLY A 206 -30.09 -2.89 -4.16
CA GLY A 206 -29.74 -4.27 -4.53
C GLY A 206 -31.00 -5.14 -4.70
N SER A 207 -30.79 -6.42 -4.97
CA SER A 207 -31.90 -7.38 -4.94
C SER A 207 -32.52 -7.41 -3.54
N GLU A 208 -33.83 -7.68 -3.46
CA GLU A 208 -34.55 -7.82 -2.19
C GLU A 208 -33.87 -8.82 -1.25
N ARG A 209 -33.28 -9.87 -1.82
CA ARG A 209 -32.55 -10.90 -1.09
C ARG A 209 -31.23 -10.40 -0.51
N GLU A 210 -30.48 -9.57 -1.23
CA GLU A 210 -29.25 -8.94 -0.71
C GLU A 210 -29.56 -7.95 0.41
N GLU A 211 -30.61 -7.14 0.26
CA GLU A 211 -31.04 -6.20 1.31
C GLU A 211 -31.53 -6.96 2.56
N MET A 212 -32.24 -8.07 2.39
CA MET A 212 -32.63 -8.95 3.50
C MET A 212 -31.40 -9.53 4.21
N ILE A 213 -30.42 -10.06 3.47
CA ILE A 213 -29.16 -10.57 4.05
C ILE A 213 -28.42 -9.46 4.81
N LEU A 214 -28.30 -8.28 4.20
CA LEU A 214 -27.66 -7.13 4.84
C LEU A 214 -28.39 -6.74 6.13
N TYR A 215 -29.72 -6.71 6.11
CA TYR A 215 -30.55 -6.40 7.27
C TYR A 215 -30.34 -7.41 8.41
N GLU A 216 -30.45 -8.72 8.13
CA GLU A 216 -30.30 -9.75 9.16
C GLU A 216 -28.86 -9.87 9.67
N PHE A 217 -27.86 -9.61 8.81
CA PHE A 217 -26.46 -9.55 9.25
C PHE A 217 -26.15 -8.28 10.06
N THR A 218 -26.83 -7.17 9.77
CA THR A 218 -26.75 -5.94 10.59
C THR A 218 -27.34 -6.18 11.98
N ARG A 219 -28.51 -6.83 12.06
CA ARG A 219 -29.11 -7.24 13.35
C ARG A 219 -28.20 -8.16 14.15
N LEU A 220 -27.54 -9.11 13.48
CA LEU A 220 -26.52 -9.95 14.10
C LEU A 220 -25.38 -9.12 14.71
N CYS A 221 -24.78 -8.22 13.91
CA CYS A 221 -23.68 -7.38 14.37
C CYS A 221 -24.12 -6.46 15.52
N HIS A 222 -25.33 -5.89 15.45
CA HIS A 222 -25.92 -5.08 16.51
C HIS A 222 -26.03 -5.86 17.82
N ALA A 223 -26.55 -7.09 17.75
CA ALA A 223 -26.74 -7.94 18.93
C ALA A 223 -25.39 -8.38 19.58
N PHE A 224 -24.29 -8.37 18.82
CA PHE A 224 -22.93 -8.59 19.34
C PHE A 224 -22.16 -7.32 19.73
N LEU A 225 -22.76 -6.13 19.62
CA LEU A 225 -22.12 -4.89 20.09
C LEU A 225 -21.78 -4.93 21.59
N PRO A 226 -22.67 -5.35 22.51
CA PRO A 226 -22.34 -5.37 23.94
C PRO A 226 -21.11 -6.23 24.26
N ARG A 227 -21.04 -7.42 23.65
CA ARG A 227 -19.90 -8.33 23.79
C ARG A 227 -18.62 -7.77 23.18
N THR A 228 -18.75 -7.06 22.05
CA THR A 228 -17.61 -6.37 21.42
C THR A 228 -17.09 -5.24 22.30
N LEU A 229 -17.99 -4.45 22.88
CA LEU A 229 -17.67 -3.37 23.81
C LEU A 229 -17.02 -3.88 25.09
N GLU A 230 -17.51 -5.00 25.64
CA GLU A 230 -16.89 -5.68 26.78
C GLU A 230 -15.45 -6.10 26.47
N TYR A 231 -15.23 -6.70 25.29
CA TYR A 231 -13.89 -7.09 24.84
C TYR A 231 -12.95 -5.89 24.67
N LEU A 232 -13.42 -4.82 24.01
CA LEU A 232 -12.63 -3.62 23.81
C LEU A 232 -12.33 -2.94 25.15
N GLY A 233 -13.31 -2.86 26.04
CA GLY A 233 -13.33 -1.96 27.18
C GLY A 233 -13.86 -0.57 26.79
N GLU A 234 -14.46 0.16 27.74
CA GLU A 234 -15.15 1.44 27.46
C GLU A 234 -14.26 2.51 26.81
N GLU A 235 -12.98 2.55 27.18
CA GLU A 235 -11.99 3.49 26.62
C GLU A 235 -11.58 3.14 25.18
N ASN A 236 -11.91 1.93 24.73
CA ASN A 236 -11.45 1.38 23.46
C ASN A 236 -12.56 1.19 22.42
N ASP A 237 -13.73 1.77 22.66
CA ASP A 237 -14.80 1.88 21.67
C ASP A 237 -14.25 2.44 20.34
N VAL A 238 -14.56 1.75 19.24
CA VAL A 238 -13.99 2.04 17.92
C VAL A 238 -14.35 3.45 17.45
N LEU A 239 -15.60 3.86 17.63
CA LEU A 239 -16.09 5.17 17.19
C LEU A 239 -15.55 6.27 18.10
N LYS A 240 -15.57 6.08 19.42
CA LYS A 240 -14.99 7.05 20.37
C LYS A 240 -13.51 7.25 20.11
N LYS A 241 -12.73 6.17 19.89
CA LYS A 241 -11.32 6.27 19.51
C LYS A 241 -11.12 7.01 18.21
N PHE A 242 -11.92 6.70 17.18
CA PHE A 242 -11.85 7.39 15.90
C PHE A 242 -12.08 8.89 16.04
N MET A 243 -13.06 9.27 16.88
CA MET A 243 -13.42 10.65 17.13
C MET A 243 -12.50 11.38 18.10
N ALA A 244 -11.81 10.66 19.00
CA ALA A 244 -10.89 11.23 19.98
C ALA A 244 -9.71 11.97 19.32
N GLY A 245 -9.32 11.55 18.12
CA GLY A 245 -8.31 12.25 17.35
C GLY A 245 -7.59 11.38 16.32
N PRO A 246 -6.67 11.99 15.54
CA PRO A 246 -5.90 11.33 14.48
C PRO A 246 -5.19 10.02 14.88
N THR A 247 -4.64 9.94 16.09
CA THR A 247 -3.99 8.70 16.57
C THR A 247 -4.96 7.53 16.59
N GLY A 248 -6.20 7.75 17.04
CA GLY A 248 -7.25 6.73 17.05
C GLY A 248 -7.78 6.37 15.66
N ARG A 249 -7.50 7.19 14.63
CA ARG A 249 -7.83 6.92 13.21
C ARG A 249 -6.74 6.15 12.47
N SER A 250 -5.53 6.09 13.04
CA SER A 250 -4.37 5.44 12.41
C SER A 250 -4.59 3.95 12.15
N LYS A 251 -3.80 3.39 11.23
CA LYS A 251 -3.82 1.94 10.91
C LYS A 251 -3.48 1.05 12.12
N ALA A 252 -2.86 1.59 13.17
CA ALA A 252 -2.58 0.85 14.39
C ALA A 252 -3.85 0.52 15.19
N HIS A 253 -4.84 1.43 15.15
CA HIS A 253 -6.11 1.28 15.89
C HIS A 253 -7.24 0.77 15.00
N ILE A 254 -7.34 1.30 13.77
CA ILE A 254 -8.35 0.91 12.80
C ILE A 254 -7.63 0.57 11.50
N GLN A 255 -7.28 -0.71 11.32
CA GLN A 255 -6.54 -1.15 10.14
C GLN A 255 -7.35 -0.97 8.85
N ASN A 256 -8.67 -1.20 8.90
CA ASN A 256 -9.58 -1.13 7.77
C ASN A 256 -10.77 -0.22 8.09
N LEU A 257 -11.04 0.79 7.24
CA LEU A 257 -12.19 1.69 7.43
C LEU A 257 -13.53 0.97 7.24
N MET A 258 -13.57 -0.15 6.52
CA MET A 258 -14.78 -0.97 6.44
C MET A 258 -15.24 -1.45 7.82
N THR A 259 -14.31 -1.69 8.74
CA THR A 259 -14.64 -2.02 10.13
C THR A 259 -15.37 -0.87 10.81
N LEU A 260 -14.90 0.37 10.63
CA LEU A 260 -15.57 1.56 11.17
C LEU A 260 -16.97 1.72 10.56
N PHE A 261 -17.11 1.56 9.24
CA PHE A 261 -18.39 1.74 8.57
C PHE A 261 -19.43 0.69 8.99
N GLY A 262 -19.05 -0.59 9.06
CA GLY A 262 -19.93 -1.63 9.57
C GLY A 262 -20.26 -1.42 11.05
N TYR A 263 -19.31 -0.92 11.85
CA TYR A 263 -19.54 -0.60 13.26
C TYR A 263 -20.55 0.54 13.45
N ILE A 264 -20.41 1.63 12.69
CA ILE A 264 -21.37 2.76 12.67
C ILE A 264 -22.76 2.27 12.24
N HIS A 265 -22.83 1.42 11.21
CA HIS A 265 -24.11 0.88 10.74
C HIS A 265 -24.77 -0.03 11.79
N ALA A 266 -24.00 -0.92 12.43
CA ALA A 266 -24.49 -1.77 13.50
C ALA A 266 -24.96 -0.98 14.72
N LEU A 267 -24.39 0.20 15.00
CA LEU A 267 -24.87 1.10 16.05
C LEU A 267 -26.24 1.73 15.74
N GLY A 268 -26.75 1.59 14.51
CA GLY A 268 -28.01 2.21 14.10
C GLY A 268 -27.91 3.73 13.92
N ILE A 269 -26.70 4.24 13.63
CA ILE A 269 -26.51 5.67 13.36
C ILE A 269 -27.02 5.96 11.95
N GLU A 270 -28.25 6.46 11.86
CA GLU A 270 -28.90 6.80 10.58
C GLU A 270 -28.34 8.07 9.94
N THR A 271 -27.99 9.05 10.77
CA THR A 271 -27.48 10.37 10.32
C THR A 271 -26.10 10.61 10.88
N ILE A 272 -25.12 10.69 9.98
CA ILE A 272 -23.75 11.04 10.34
C ILE A 272 -23.64 12.56 10.46
N ASP A 273 -23.27 13.03 11.64
CA ASP A 273 -23.01 14.45 11.86
C ASP A 273 -21.79 14.94 11.08
N GLU A 274 -21.72 16.25 10.86
CA GLU A 274 -20.62 16.89 10.11
C GLU A 274 -19.24 16.64 10.74
N SER A 275 -19.14 16.43 12.06
CA SER A 275 -17.87 16.12 12.73
C SER A 275 -17.33 14.77 12.29
N LEU A 276 -18.18 13.74 12.38
CA LEU A 276 -17.83 12.38 12.00
C LEU A 276 -17.61 12.30 10.48
N ARG A 277 -18.43 13.00 9.68
CA ARG A 277 -18.23 13.13 8.23
C ARG A 277 -16.84 13.63 7.89
N TYR A 278 -16.44 14.79 8.44
CA TYR A 278 -15.14 15.38 8.14
C TYR A 278 -13.98 14.49 8.61
N ALA A 279 -14.10 13.86 9.78
CA ALA A 279 -13.09 12.93 10.28
C ALA A 279 -12.90 11.71 9.35
N ILE A 280 -14.00 11.17 8.81
CA ILE A 280 -13.96 10.06 7.85
C ILE A 280 -13.31 10.51 6.54
N VAL A 281 -13.71 11.65 6.00
CA VAL A 281 -13.22 12.18 4.73
C VAL A 281 -11.73 12.51 4.80
N GLU A 282 -11.30 13.18 5.87
CA GLU A 282 -9.88 13.47 6.13
C GLU A 282 -9.05 12.18 6.17
N GLU A 283 -9.52 11.16 6.89
CA GLU A 283 -8.82 9.88 7.01
C GLU A 283 -8.77 9.10 5.68
N LEU A 284 -9.81 9.20 4.83
CA LEU A 284 -9.80 8.64 3.48
C LEU A 284 -8.69 9.29 2.62
N TYR A 285 -8.62 10.62 2.60
CA TYR A 285 -7.55 11.34 1.89
C TYR A 285 -6.17 11.00 2.45
N ARG A 286 -6.04 10.95 3.77
CA ARG A 286 -4.77 10.62 4.42
C ARG A 286 -4.26 9.23 4.05
N ARG A 287 -5.12 8.21 4.10
CA ARG A 287 -4.73 6.84 3.70
C ARG A 287 -4.34 6.76 2.22
N HIS A 288 -5.01 7.54 1.38
CA HIS A 288 -4.69 7.63 -0.04
C HIS A 288 -3.33 8.29 -0.29
N PHE A 289 -3.06 9.44 0.32
CA PHE A 289 -1.77 10.12 0.19
C PHE A 289 -0.62 9.33 0.82
N SER A 290 -0.87 8.67 1.95
CA SER A 290 0.08 7.72 2.56
C SER A 290 0.50 6.61 1.59
N TYR A 291 -0.43 6.17 0.73
CA TYR A 291 -0.17 5.17 -0.30
C TYR A 291 0.57 5.76 -1.51
N ILE A 292 0.10 6.89 -2.06
CA ILE A 292 0.69 7.52 -3.25
C ILE A 292 2.11 8.02 -2.99
N TYR A 293 2.31 8.73 -1.88
CA TYR A 293 3.57 9.39 -1.55
C TYR A 293 4.50 8.51 -0.72
N HIS A 294 4.21 7.20 -0.61
CA HIS A 294 5.10 6.28 0.08
C HIS A 294 6.45 6.20 -0.65
N GLY A 295 7.51 6.64 0.02
CA GLY A 295 8.87 6.67 -0.55
C GLY A 295 9.15 7.83 -1.50
N THR A 296 8.22 8.79 -1.65
CA THR A 296 8.48 10.04 -2.37
C THR A 296 9.41 10.95 -1.55
N SER A 297 10.23 11.77 -2.21
CA SER A 297 11.12 12.71 -1.53
C SER A 297 10.34 13.84 -0.84
N GLU A 298 10.85 14.28 0.31
CA GLU A 298 10.24 15.38 1.09
C GLU A 298 10.14 16.69 0.30
N ASN A 299 11.03 16.92 -0.66
CA ASN A 299 11.00 18.11 -1.53
C ASN A 299 9.73 18.18 -2.39
N VAL A 300 9.27 17.05 -2.95
CA VAL A 300 8.05 17.01 -3.78
C VAL A 300 6.82 17.28 -2.91
N ILE A 301 6.80 16.73 -1.70
CA ILE A 301 5.73 16.97 -0.73
C ILE A 301 5.73 18.44 -0.30
N SER A 302 6.92 18.99 -0.04
CA SER A 302 7.10 20.40 0.33
C SER A 302 6.65 21.34 -0.78
N GLU A 303 6.91 21.00 -2.04
CA GLU A 303 6.42 21.75 -3.21
C GLU A 303 4.89 21.75 -3.25
N HIS A 304 4.23 20.61 -3.05
CA HIS A 304 2.78 20.55 -2.98
C HIS A 304 2.22 21.40 -1.83
N VAL A 305 2.82 21.33 -0.63
CA VAL A 305 2.42 22.16 0.52
C VAL A 305 2.64 23.64 0.22
N GLN A 306 3.75 24.01 -0.41
CA GLN A 306 4.06 25.38 -0.82
C GLN A 306 3.01 25.92 -1.79
N THR A 307 2.66 25.18 -2.85
CA THR A 307 1.63 25.57 -3.80
C THR A 307 0.26 25.70 -3.11
N LEU A 308 -0.05 24.83 -2.15
CA LEU A 308 -1.29 24.94 -1.38
C LEU A 308 -1.28 26.14 -0.43
N LEU A 309 -0.14 26.61 0.08
CA LEU A 309 -0.06 27.78 0.98
C LEU A 309 -0.02 29.11 0.22
N TYR A 310 0.74 29.18 -0.87
CA TYR A 310 1.05 30.44 -1.55
C TYR A 310 0.53 30.50 -3.00
N GLY A 311 0.02 29.41 -3.58
CA GLY A 311 -0.17 29.34 -5.03
C GLY A 311 1.18 29.28 -5.76
N GLU A 312 1.16 29.39 -7.10
CA GLU A 312 2.39 29.56 -7.88
C GLU A 312 2.75 31.05 -7.91
N ASP A 313 4.01 31.37 -7.61
CA ASP A 313 4.55 32.73 -7.69
C ASP A 313 4.31 33.25 -9.13
N ASP A 314 3.53 34.33 -9.29
CA ASP A 314 3.15 34.96 -10.58
C ASP A 314 4.33 35.70 -11.26
N ASP A 315 5.55 35.18 -11.13
CA ASP A 315 6.76 35.83 -11.63
C ASP A 315 6.83 35.94 -13.17
N ASP A 316 5.82 35.43 -13.90
CA ASP A 316 5.75 35.44 -15.36
C ASP A 316 4.73 36.44 -15.97
N ASP A 317 3.96 37.21 -15.17
CA ASP A 317 2.97 38.16 -15.72
C ASP A 317 3.49 39.60 -15.91
N ASP A 318 4.76 39.88 -15.59
CA ASP A 318 5.33 41.24 -15.62
C ASP A 318 5.92 41.70 -16.98
N ASP A 319 5.78 40.95 -18.08
CA ASP A 319 6.49 41.30 -19.34
C ASP A 319 5.63 41.25 -20.62
N LYS A 320 4.35 41.63 -20.54
CA LYS A 320 3.49 41.83 -21.74
C LYS A 320 2.97 43.25 -21.97
N ASN A 321 3.41 44.24 -21.19
CA ASN A 321 3.13 45.65 -21.51
C ASN A 321 4.39 46.37 -21.97
N ASN A 322 4.52 46.46 -23.30
CA ASN A 322 5.11 47.53 -24.09
C ASN A 322 5.86 48.63 -23.31
N GLU A 323 7.19 48.68 -23.44
CA GLU A 323 7.87 49.95 -23.74
C GLU A 323 9.30 49.72 -24.27
N THR A 324 9.56 50.35 -25.41
CA THR A 324 10.81 50.47 -26.16
C THR A 324 12.08 50.59 -25.29
N LYS A 325 12.97 49.60 -25.36
CA LYS A 325 14.38 49.76 -24.96
C LYS A 325 15.31 49.74 -26.15
N THR A 326 16.01 50.85 -26.26
CA THR A 326 17.03 51.24 -27.23
C THR A 326 18.22 50.29 -27.20
N GLU A 327 18.72 49.95 -28.39
CA GLU A 327 19.92 49.15 -28.63
C GLU A 327 21.16 49.77 -27.94
N VAL A 328 21.80 49.01 -27.06
CA VAL A 328 23.22 49.19 -26.71
C VAL A 328 23.86 47.79 -26.59
N ASP A 329 24.69 47.47 -27.59
CA ASP A 329 25.76 46.46 -27.68
C ASP A 329 25.64 45.18 -26.82
N GLU A 330 25.04 44.15 -27.41
CA GLU A 330 25.21 42.75 -27.01
C GLU A 330 26.51 42.16 -27.59
N LEU A 331 27.54 42.05 -26.74
CA LEU A 331 28.65 41.12 -26.95
C LEU A 331 28.23 39.71 -26.49
N CYS A 332 28.12 38.80 -27.46
CA CYS A 332 27.81 37.38 -27.34
C CYS A 332 28.14 36.73 -25.98
N TYR A 333 27.11 36.46 -25.19
CA TYR A 333 27.13 35.42 -24.16
C TYR A 333 26.03 34.40 -24.46
N VAL A 334 26.43 33.13 -24.56
CA VAL A 334 25.52 32.00 -24.70
C VAL A 334 24.75 31.86 -23.38
N LYS A 335 23.49 32.33 -23.35
CA LYS A 335 22.56 32.14 -22.23
C LYS A 335 22.26 30.66 -22.08
N SER A 336 22.58 30.08 -20.93
CA SER A 336 22.17 28.72 -20.60
C SER A 336 20.82 28.75 -19.88
N LYS A 337 19.96 27.75 -20.07
CA LYS A 337 18.64 27.66 -19.41
C LYS A 337 18.70 27.76 -17.87
N ASN A 338 19.88 27.58 -17.26
CA ASN A 338 20.09 27.67 -15.82
C ASN A 338 20.29 29.10 -15.30
N ASP A 339 20.41 30.12 -16.14
CA ASP A 339 20.67 31.49 -15.67
C ASP A 339 19.45 32.14 -14.98
N LYS A 340 18.27 31.52 -15.06
CA LYS A 340 17.01 31.98 -14.44
C LYS A 340 16.70 31.36 -13.07
N THR A 341 17.49 30.40 -12.60
CA THR A 341 17.30 29.85 -11.26
C THR A 341 18.03 30.71 -10.23
N ASN A 342 17.66 30.61 -8.95
CA ASN A 342 18.42 31.24 -7.86
C ASN A 342 19.92 30.89 -7.92
N ASP A 343 20.26 29.68 -8.38
CA ASP A 343 21.64 29.24 -8.59
C ASP A 343 22.32 29.92 -9.81
N GLY A 344 21.55 30.26 -10.85
CA GLY A 344 21.99 31.06 -11.99
C GLY A 344 22.28 32.52 -11.63
N HIS A 345 21.40 33.14 -10.85
CA HIS A 345 21.61 34.48 -10.30
C HIS A 345 22.82 34.51 -9.35
N PHE A 346 22.98 33.48 -8.52
CA PHE A 346 24.18 33.31 -7.67
C PHE A 346 25.46 33.20 -8.51
N ALA A 347 25.45 32.39 -9.57
CA ALA A 347 26.62 32.24 -10.46
C ALA A 347 26.95 33.53 -11.22
N GLN A 348 25.95 34.33 -11.62
CA GLN A 348 26.18 35.64 -12.22
C GLN A 348 26.75 36.65 -11.23
N HIS A 349 26.20 36.72 -10.01
CA HIS A 349 26.69 37.59 -8.95
C HIS A 349 28.14 37.24 -8.58
N ALA A 350 28.44 35.95 -8.37
CA ALA A 350 29.79 35.49 -8.08
C ALA A 350 30.80 35.85 -9.19
N ARG A 351 30.42 35.69 -10.47
CA ARG A 351 31.27 36.10 -11.60
C ARG A 351 31.45 37.62 -11.67
N ALA A 352 30.41 38.40 -11.38
CA ALA A 352 30.48 39.87 -11.38
C ALA A 352 31.40 40.38 -10.26
N VAL A 353 31.35 39.79 -9.06
CA VAL A 353 32.24 40.11 -7.94
C VAL A 353 33.70 39.76 -8.28
N LEU A 354 33.94 38.57 -8.85
CA LEU A 354 35.28 38.16 -9.29
C LEU A 354 35.87 39.12 -10.35
N LYS A 355 35.04 39.55 -11.31
CA LYS A 355 35.46 40.45 -12.39
C LYS A 355 35.69 41.90 -11.93
N LYS A 356 35.03 42.34 -10.86
CA LYS A 356 35.19 43.69 -10.26
C LYS A 356 36.45 43.79 -9.39
N ASN A 357 36.89 42.67 -8.82
CA ASN A 357 38.05 42.61 -7.92
C ASN A 357 39.40 42.41 -8.64
N GLU A 358 39.41 42.13 -9.95
CA GLU A 358 40.64 42.08 -10.76
C GLU A 358 41.29 43.46 -11.02
N ILE A 359 40.61 44.59 -10.73
CA ILE A 359 41.06 45.93 -11.16
C ILE A 359 41.46 46.87 -10.01
N ASN A 360 41.28 46.54 -8.72
CA ASN A 360 41.71 47.46 -7.64
C ASN A 360 42.18 46.76 -6.35
N HIS A 361 43.49 46.85 -6.05
CA HIS A 361 44.15 46.33 -4.85
C HIS A 361 44.02 47.23 -3.59
N LYS A 362 42.92 47.94 -3.42
CA LYS A 362 42.60 48.57 -2.13
C LYS A 362 41.26 48.04 -1.66
N ILE A 363 41.30 46.89 -1.00
CA ILE A 363 40.15 46.29 -0.34
C ILE A 363 39.93 47.07 0.97
N PRO A 364 38.80 47.80 1.11
CA PRO A 364 38.41 48.36 2.39
C PRO A 364 38.19 47.20 3.36
N THR A 365 38.78 47.27 4.55
CA THR A 365 38.60 46.29 5.64
C THR A 365 37.31 46.56 6.42
N GLU A 366 36.35 47.25 5.82
CA GLU A 366 35.04 47.47 6.43
C GLU A 366 34.28 46.16 6.40
N LYS A 367 33.85 45.69 7.58
CA LYS A 367 32.90 44.59 7.72
C LYS A 367 31.68 44.92 6.86
N ILE A 368 31.51 44.22 5.74
CA ILE A 368 30.28 44.29 4.96
C ILE A 368 29.25 43.51 5.77
N ASP A 369 28.45 44.22 6.55
CA ASP A 369 27.34 43.64 7.29
C ASP A 369 26.18 43.43 6.30
N ILE A 370 26.22 42.31 5.57
CA ILE A 370 25.13 41.96 4.65
C ILE A 370 23.96 41.45 5.49
N GLN A 371 23.02 42.36 5.78
CA GLN A 371 21.71 42.03 6.29
C GLN A 371 20.85 41.57 5.12
N TYR A 372 20.69 40.25 4.97
CA TYR A 372 19.66 39.69 4.09
C TYR A 372 18.36 39.62 4.89
N GLU A 373 17.43 40.53 4.60
CA GLU A 373 16.04 40.35 5.00
C GLU A 373 15.39 39.36 4.04
N ILE A 374 15.03 38.18 4.54
CA ILE A 374 14.22 37.22 3.79
C ILE A 374 12.77 37.72 3.88
N PRO A 375 12.14 38.13 2.76
CA PRO A 375 10.78 38.64 2.82
C PRO A 375 9.82 37.57 3.37
N GLU A 376 9.04 37.96 4.36
CA GLU A 376 7.93 37.17 4.89
C GLU A 376 6.91 36.92 3.77
N ARG A 377 6.58 35.66 3.51
CA ARG A 377 5.52 35.31 2.56
C ARG A 377 4.21 35.28 3.31
N GLN A 378 3.17 35.93 2.80
CA GLN A 378 1.84 35.81 3.40
C GLN A 378 1.12 34.58 2.85
N ILE A 379 0.30 33.92 3.68
CA ILE A 379 -0.58 32.85 3.23
C ILE A 379 -1.61 33.45 2.27
N ASN A 380 -1.65 32.95 1.04
CA ASN A 380 -2.58 33.46 0.05
C ASN A 380 -4.01 33.03 0.38
N SER A 381 -4.97 33.93 0.17
CA SER A 381 -6.39 33.60 0.19
C SER A 381 -6.71 32.55 -0.87
N MET A 382 -7.84 31.86 -0.73
CA MET A 382 -8.27 30.88 -1.72
C MET A 382 -8.33 31.51 -3.12
N ASN A 383 -7.62 30.94 -4.09
CA ASN A 383 -7.56 31.44 -5.47
C ASN A 383 -7.64 30.27 -6.47
N ASN A 384 -7.75 30.59 -7.77
CA ASN A 384 -7.91 29.58 -8.81
C ASN A 384 -6.72 28.62 -8.92
N LYS A 385 -5.49 29.07 -8.63
CA LYS A 385 -4.30 28.22 -8.68
C LYS A 385 -4.32 27.18 -7.57
N ILE A 386 -4.65 27.59 -6.34
CA ILE A 386 -4.80 26.68 -5.20
C ILE A 386 -5.90 25.65 -5.51
N ARG A 387 -7.05 26.08 -6.03
CA ARG A 387 -8.13 25.16 -6.42
C ARG A 387 -7.69 24.16 -7.48
N SER A 388 -7.00 24.62 -8.53
CA SER A 388 -6.45 23.75 -9.58
C SER A 388 -5.48 22.73 -8.99
N LYS A 389 -4.62 23.13 -8.04
CA LYS A 389 -3.71 22.21 -7.36
C LYS A 389 -4.45 21.18 -6.50
N MET A 390 -5.51 21.59 -5.80
CA MET A 390 -6.34 20.65 -5.04
C MET A 390 -7.01 19.62 -5.96
N VAL A 391 -7.52 20.05 -7.12
CA VAL A 391 -8.10 19.14 -8.12
C VAL A 391 -7.05 18.19 -8.69
N GLU A 392 -5.83 18.68 -8.96
CA GLU A 392 -4.69 17.85 -9.41
C GLU A 392 -4.33 16.77 -8.36
N LEU A 393 -4.17 17.15 -7.10
CA LEU A 393 -3.85 16.20 -6.01
C LEU A 393 -4.96 15.15 -5.82
N LEU A 394 -6.21 15.54 -6.05
CA LEU A 394 -7.37 14.66 -5.92
C LEU A 394 -7.71 13.89 -7.20
N SER A 395 -7.05 14.14 -8.34
CA SER A 395 -7.38 13.45 -9.59
C SER A 395 -7.08 11.95 -9.54
N GLY A 396 -6.11 11.54 -8.71
CA GLY A 396 -5.80 10.14 -8.43
C GLY A 396 -6.71 9.50 -7.37
N PHE A 397 -7.47 10.31 -6.61
CA PHE A 397 -8.34 9.83 -5.55
C PHE A 397 -9.64 9.29 -6.14
N SER A 398 -9.97 8.04 -5.79
CA SER A 398 -11.18 7.38 -6.22
C SER A 398 -11.93 6.85 -5.01
N THR A 399 -13.17 7.30 -4.84
CA THR A 399 -14.10 6.76 -3.85
C THR A 399 -14.76 5.47 -4.31
N LYS A 400 -14.63 5.07 -5.59
CA LYS A 400 -15.28 3.86 -6.14
C LYS A 400 -15.11 2.62 -5.25
N PRO A 401 -13.95 2.35 -4.63
CA PRO A 401 -13.79 1.18 -3.76
C PRO A 401 -14.62 1.22 -2.47
N VAL A 402 -15.15 2.38 -2.07
CA VAL A 402 -15.95 2.59 -0.85
C VAL A 402 -17.27 3.33 -1.13
N GLN A 403 -17.63 3.57 -2.40
CA GLN A 403 -18.69 4.52 -2.75
C GLN A 403 -20.05 4.09 -2.19
N HIS A 404 -20.40 2.81 -2.34
CA HIS A 404 -21.71 2.31 -1.93
C HIS A 404 -21.90 2.37 -0.41
N VAL A 405 -20.85 2.10 0.37
CA VAL A 405 -20.93 2.23 1.83
C VAL A 405 -21.03 3.69 2.27
N LEU A 406 -20.33 4.62 1.59
CA LEU A 406 -20.49 6.05 1.84
C LEU A 406 -21.92 6.52 1.53
N ASP A 407 -22.50 6.09 0.40
CA ASP A 407 -23.85 6.45 -0.02
C ASP A 407 -24.93 5.92 0.95
N ARG A 408 -24.75 4.70 1.47
CA ARG A 408 -25.65 4.09 2.48
C ARG A 408 -25.59 4.83 3.81
N LEU A 409 -24.40 5.27 4.21
CA LEU A 409 -24.18 6.04 5.43
C LEU A 409 -24.48 7.54 5.28
N GLY A 410 -24.84 8.01 4.08
CA GLY A 410 -25.08 9.42 3.80
C GLY A 410 -23.82 10.30 3.89
N ILE A 411 -22.64 9.71 3.72
CA ILE A 411 -21.36 10.42 3.80
C ILE A 411 -21.05 11.03 2.44
N ARG A 412 -21.21 12.35 2.33
CA ARG A 412 -20.80 13.13 1.16
C ARG A 412 -19.34 13.57 1.26
N MET A 413 -18.60 13.45 0.16
CA MET A 413 -17.25 14.00 0.02
C MET A 413 -17.27 15.54 0.06
N MET A 414 -16.10 16.16 0.18
CA MET A 414 -15.98 17.62 0.17
C MET A 414 -16.36 18.20 -1.21
N ASP A 415 -17.17 19.24 -1.22
CA ASP A 415 -17.56 19.98 -2.41
C ASP A 415 -16.63 21.17 -2.64
N ILE A 416 -15.79 21.08 -3.68
CA ILE A 416 -14.83 22.14 -4.06
C ILE A 416 -15.55 23.42 -4.52
N SER A 417 -16.81 23.33 -4.96
CA SER A 417 -17.60 24.50 -5.36
C SER A 417 -18.12 25.30 -4.17
N ASN A 418 -18.22 24.68 -2.99
CA ASN A 418 -18.59 25.36 -1.75
C ASN A 418 -17.36 26.02 -1.12
N GLU A 419 -17.39 27.34 -0.92
CA GLU A 419 -16.24 28.10 -0.41
C GLU A 419 -15.71 27.57 0.93
N HIS A 420 -16.62 27.32 1.87
CA HIS A 420 -16.26 26.86 3.20
C HIS A 420 -15.65 25.46 3.17
N GLU A 421 -16.28 24.52 2.44
CA GLU A 421 -15.72 23.17 2.28
C GLU A 421 -14.40 23.18 1.50
N CYS A 422 -14.21 24.11 0.57
CA CYS A 422 -12.95 24.27 -0.15
C CYS A 422 -11.81 24.70 0.79
N ILE A 423 -12.06 25.63 1.70
CA ILE A 423 -11.07 26.07 2.72
C ILE A 423 -10.72 24.92 3.67
N LEU A 424 -11.73 24.18 4.14
CA LEU A 424 -11.52 22.99 4.98
C LEU A 424 -10.71 21.94 4.23
N LEU A 425 -11.06 21.65 2.98
CA LEU A 425 -10.35 20.68 2.15
C LEU A 425 -8.89 21.08 1.93
N ARG A 426 -8.59 22.35 1.66
CA ARG A 426 -7.21 22.84 1.54
C ARG A 426 -6.41 22.52 2.81
N SER A 427 -7.00 22.78 3.97
CA SER A 427 -6.37 22.52 5.27
C SER A 427 -6.19 21.02 5.53
N MET A 428 -7.17 20.18 5.15
CA MET A 428 -7.05 18.71 5.20
C MET A 428 -5.90 18.23 4.31
N LEU A 429 -5.79 18.72 3.08
CA LEU A 429 -4.74 18.33 2.15
C LEU A 429 -3.35 18.71 2.66
N VAL A 430 -3.18 19.93 3.16
CA VAL A 430 -1.93 20.38 3.79
C VAL A 430 -1.55 19.48 4.96
N GLN A 431 -2.50 19.18 5.85
CA GLN A 431 -2.24 18.32 7.01
C GLN A 431 -1.93 16.86 6.60
N CYS A 432 -2.64 16.32 5.61
CA CYS A 432 -2.39 14.98 5.08
C CYS A 432 -1.02 14.86 4.42
N LEU A 433 -0.55 15.90 3.73
CA LEU A 433 0.78 15.94 3.11
C LEU A 433 1.89 16.08 4.16
N ARG A 434 1.71 16.95 5.16
CA ARG A 434 2.67 17.08 6.29
C ARG A 434 2.80 15.78 7.07
N PHE A 435 1.69 15.08 7.29
CA PHE A 435 1.63 13.88 8.11
C PHE A 435 1.18 12.64 7.32
N TYR A 436 1.80 12.41 6.16
CA TYR A 436 1.42 11.30 5.27
C TYR A 436 1.85 9.92 5.78
N SER A 437 2.84 9.84 6.69
CA SER A 437 3.32 8.58 7.26
C SER A 437 2.75 8.34 8.66
N ASN A 438 2.59 7.08 9.07
CA ASN A 438 2.13 6.77 10.43
C ASN A 438 3.12 7.29 11.50
N GLU A 439 4.41 7.30 11.19
CA GLU A 439 5.45 7.81 12.10
C GLU A 439 5.33 9.32 12.28
N SER A 440 5.15 10.07 11.19
CA SER A 440 5.00 11.53 11.28
C SER A 440 3.70 11.93 11.99
N ILE A 441 2.61 11.17 11.81
CA ILE A 441 1.37 11.39 12.58
C ILE A 441 1.59 11.16 14.06
N ASN A 442 2.20 10.03 14.44
CA ASN A 442 2.43 9.72 15.85
C ASN A 442 3.31 10.79 16.50
N GLY A 443 4.37 11.24 15.81
CA GLY A 443 5.19 12.38 16.25
C GLY A 443 4.38 13.67 16.40
N ALA A 444 3.55 14.00 15.40
CA ALA A 444 2.72 15.19 15.42
C ALA A 444 1.70 15.19 16.56
N VAL A 445 1.08 14.05 16.85
CA VAL A 445 0.10 13.95 17.93
C VAL A 445 0.79 14.03 19.29
N LEU A 446 1.94 13.37 19.48
CA LEU A 446 2.73 13.48 20.70
C LEU A 446 3.17 14.94 20.95
N ASN A 447 3.52 15.66 19.88
CA ASN A 447 3.92 17.06 19.94
C ASN A 447 2.74 18.06 19.93
N LYS A 448 1.48 17.56 19.88
CA LYS A 448 0.26 18.38 19.77
C LYS A 448 0.25 19.34 18.57
N THR A 449 0.88 18.95 17.47
CA THR A 449 0.92 19.70 16.20
C THR A 449 -0.06 19.16 15.15
N PHE A 450 -0.83 18.11 15.50
CA PHE A 450 -1.96 17.65 14.69
C PHE A 450 -3.26 18.25 15.23
N PHE A 451 -3.88 19.12 14.44
CA PHE A 451 -5.10 19.85 14.78
C PHE A 451 -6.36 19.22 14.17
N ASN A 452 -7.53 19.57 14.70
CA ASN A 452 -8.80 19.17 14.12
C ASN A 452 -9.17 20.16 13.02
N VAL A 453 -9.05 19.75 11.76
CA VAL A 453 -9.27 20.66 10.61
C VAL A 453 -10.63 21.35 10.68
N ARG A 454 -11.67 20.70 11.20
CA ARG A 454 -13.00 21.32 11.30
C ARG A 454 -12.98 22.60 12.15
N THR A 455 -12.33 22.55 13.32
CA THR A 455 -12.29 23.68 14.26
C THR A 455 -11.08 24.58 14.05
N ASP A 456 -9.99 24.04 13.52
CA ASP A 456 -8.67 24.65 13.55
C ASP A 456 -8.07 24.84 12.14
N HIS A 457 -8.88 24.87 11.08
CA HIS A 457 -8.39 24.94 9.69
C HIS A 457 -7.42 26.11 9.43
N GLU A 458 -7.71 27.31 9.95
CA GLU A 458 -6.79 28.44 9.81
C GLU A 458 -5.46 28.17 10.52
N HIS A 459 -5.52 27.63 11.74
CA HIS A 459 -4.33 27.31 12.52
C HIS A 459 -3.47 26.21 11.86
N VAL A 460 -4.10 25.23 11.20
CA VAL A 460 -3.38 24.23 10.39
C VAL A 460 -2.53 24.91 9.31
N LEU A 461 -3.09 25.90 8.61
CA LEU A 461 -2.38 26.63 7.56
C LEU A 461 -1.29 27.54 8.14
N THR A 462 -1.57 28.23 9.25
CA THR A 462 -0.58 29.08 9.95
C THR A 462 0.62 28.28 10.42
N VAL A 463 0.41 27.16 11.12
CA VAL A 463 1.52 26.32 11.61
C VAL A 463 2.30 25.71 10.44
N ALA A 464 1.61 25.28 9.38
CA ALA A 464 2.28 24.78 8.18
C ALA A 464 3.15 25.86 7.51
N HIS A 465 2.66 27.10 7.46
CA HIS A 465 3.40 28.25 6.96
C HIS A 465 4.62 28.56 7.83
N GLU A 466 4.47 28.63 9.16
CA GLU A 466 5.57 28.90 10.09
C GLU A 466 6.68 27.84 9.99
N GLU A 467 6.31 26.55 9.94
CA GLU A 467 7.29 25.47 9.74
C GLU A 467 8.00 25.57 8.39
N PHE A 468 7.24 25.87 7.33
CA PHE A 468 7.81 26.00 5.98
C PHE A 468 8.75 27.21 5.89
N ASP A 469 8.37 28.35 6.47
CA ASP A 469 9.18 29.55 6.48
C ASP A 469 10.40 29.42 7.39
N ALA A 470 10.30 28.75 8.54
CA ALA A 470 11.45 28.41 9.36
C ALA A 470 12.44 27.51 8.59
N ASN A 471 11.95 26.50 7.87
CA ASN A 471 12.80 25.64 7.04
C ASN A 471 13.45 26.42 5.88
N ARG A 472 12.70 27.31 5.23
CA ARG A 472 13.21 28.21 4.18
C ARG A 472 14.28 29.16 4.72
N GLN A 473 14.06 29.77 5.87
CA GLN A 473 15.02 30.64 6.55
C GLN A 473 16.27 29.84 6.94
N ASN A 474 16.14 28.65 7.52
CA ASN A 474 17.27 27.79 7.86
C ASN A 474 18.09 27.41 6.62
N LEU A 475 17.45 27.02 5.52
CA LEU A 475 18.12 26.73 4.25
C LEU A 475 18.85 27.95 3.70
N THR A 476 18.23 29.13 3.78
CA THR A 476 18.81 30.38 3.28
C THR A 476 19.95 30.84 4.16
N THR A 477 19.82 30.77 5.48
CA THR A 477 20.88 31.04 6.45
C THR A 477 22.05 30.09 6.26
N ASN A 478 21.79 28.79 6.07
CA ASN A 478 22.84 27.82 5.78
C ASN A 478 23.57 28.15 4.47
N LYS A 479 22.84 28.59 3.43
CA LYS A 479 23.45 29.06 2.16
C LYS A 479 24.26 30.34 2.36
N ILE A 480 23.74 31.32 3.11
CA ILE A 480 24.44 32.57 3.42
C ILE A 480 25.69 32.28 4.24
N GLU A 481 25.61 31.38 5.23
CA GLU A 481 26.77 31.02 6.05
C GLU A 481 27.81 30.26 5.23
N GLN A 482 27.39 29.37 4.32
CA GLN A 482 28.30 28.78 3.33
C GLN A 482 28.98 29.85 2.47
N ILE A 483 28.23 30.87 2.03
CA ILE A 483 28.79 32.00 1.28
C ILE A 483 29.75 32.81 2.16
N ARG A 484 29.40 33.10 3.42
CA ARG A 484 30.26 33.82 4.37
C ARG A 484 31.53 33.06 4.71
N VAL A 485 31.46 31.74 4.87
CA VAL A 485 32.64 30.88 5.05
C VAL A 485 33.53 30.96 3.82
N LEU A 486 32.96 30.95 2.61
CA LEU A 486 33.71 31.15 1.36
C LEU A 486 34.30 32.58 1.24
N GLU A 487 33.61 33.60 1.75
CA GLU A 487 34.07 35.01 1.75
C GLU A 487 35.10 35.31 2.86
N LEU A 488 34.99 34.70 4.05
CA LEU A 488 35.94 34.87 5.16
C LEU A 488 37.22 34.07 4.96
N ALA A 489 37.13 32.90 4.31
CA ALA A 489 38.28 32.22 3.73
C ALA A 489 39.07 33.14 2.78
N HIS A 490 38.44 34.22 2.29
CA HIS A 490 39.02 35.23 1.39
C HIS A 490 39.75 36.39 2.10
N VAL A 491 39.74 36.54 3.45
CA VAL A 491 40.19 37.81 4.08
C VAL A 491 41.38 37.73 5.05
N ARG A 492 41.68 36.67 5.79
CA ARG A 492 42.90 36.66 6.65
C ARG A 492 43.27 35.24 7.11
N THR A 493 44.47 34.78 6.72
CA THR A 493 45.30 33.70 7.31
C THR A 493 44.56 32.69 8.19
N ASP A 494 44.32 31.44 7.80
CA ASP A 494 45.12 30.56 6.97
C ASP A 494 44.34 30.24 5.68
N TYR A 495 44.56 31.09 4.66
CA TYR A 495 43.94 30.96 3.34
C TYR A 495 44.17 29.56 2.79
N GLU A 496 45.35 28.99 3.07
CA GLU A 496 45.63 27.60 2.78
C GLU A 496 44.77 26.70 3.64
N HIS A 497 44.72 26.76 4.97
CA HIS A 497 43.95 25.77 5.73
C HIS A 497 42.42 25.80 5.53
N VAL A 498 41.78 26.98 5.45
CA VAL A 498 40.31 27.03 5.25
C VAL A 498 39.94 26.75 3.79
N LEU A 499 40.71 27.26 2.81
CA LEU A 499 40.54 26.74 1.45
C LEU A 499 40.90 25.28 1.42
N THR A 500 41.88 24.77 2.15
CA THR A 500 42.24 23.34 2.13
C THR A 500 41.13 22.51 2.72
N VAL A 501 40.50 22.90 3.83
CA VAL A 501 39.36 22.15 4.41
C VAL A 501 38.10 22.28 3.54
N ALA A 502 37.77 23.48 3.07
CA ALA A 502 36.61 23.67 2.20
C ALA A 502 36.84 23.10 0.80
N HIS A 503 38.07 23.12 0.28
CA HIS A 503 38.50 22.46 -0.95
C HIS A 503 38.63 20.96 -0.73
N GLU A 504 39.01 20.47 0.45
CA GLU A 504 39.03 19.05 0.80
C GLU A 504 37.62 18.52 0.98
N GLU A 505 36.68 19.30 1.52
CA GLU A 505 35.28 18.91 1.66
C GLU A 505 34.51 19.08 0.35
N PHE A 506 34.75 20.15 -0.39
CA PHE A 506 34.23 20.33 -1.74
C PHE A 506 34.85 19.34 -2.70
N ASP A 507 36.15 19.07 -2.62
CA ASP A 507 36.81 18.02 -3.39
C ASP A 507 36.41 16.66 -2.86
N ALA A 508 36.14 16.43 -1.58
CA ALA A 508 35.59 15.16 -1.12
C ALA A 508 34.17 14.97 -1.65
N ASN A 509 33.32 16.00 -1.65
CA ASN A 509 31.97 15.93 -2.20
C ASN A 509 31.97 15.85 -3.73
N ARG A 510 32.84 16.59 -4.40
CA ARG A 510 33.06 16.54 -5.85
C ARG A 510 33.74 15.23 -6.22
N GLN A 511 34.67 14.71 -5.45
CA GLN A 511 35.27 13.38 -5.62
C GLN A 511 34.25 12.32 -5.30
N ASN A 512 33.34 12.49 -4.35
CA ASN A 512 32.27 11.53 -4.06
C ASN A 512 31.22 11.55 -5.18
N LEU A 513 30.81 12.72 -5.67
CA LEU A 513 29.92 12.86 -6.82
C LEU A 513 30.57 12.38 -8.10
N THR A 514 31.84 12.74 -8.32
CA THR A 514 32.64 12.29 -9.47
C THR A 514 32.91 10.80 -9.37
N THR A 515 33.20 10.25 -8.19
CA THR A 515 33.41 8.81 -7.95
C THR A 515 32.11 8.06 -8.11
N ASN A 516 30.98 8.58 -7.62
CA ASN A 516 29.66 7.99 -7.83
C ASN A 516 29.28 8.03 -9.32
N LYS A 517 29.57 9.13 -10.03
CA LYS A 517 29.36 9.23 -11.48
C LYS A 517 30.31 8.32 -12.26
N ILE A 518 31.59 8.27 -11.89
CA ILE A 518 32.59 7.37 -12.48
C ILE A 518 32.17 5.92 -12.23
N GLU A 519 31.67 5.60 -11.05
CA GLU A 519 31.20 4.27 -10.70
C GLU A 519 29.92 3.93 -11.46
N GLN A 520 28.97 4.86 -11.60
CA GLN A 520 27.80 4.67 -12.48
C GLN A 520 28.20 4.47 -13.94
N ILE A 521 29.13 5.28 -14.45
CA ILE A 521 29.69 5.14 -15.80
C ILE A 521 30.42 3.81 -15.95
N ARG A 522 31.18 3.39 -14.93
CA ARG A 522 31.92 2.12 -14.90
C ARG A 522 30.98 0.93 -14.86
N VAL A 523 29.96 0.95 -14.01
CA VAL A 523 28.88 -0.04 -13.94
C VAL A 523 28.19 -0.15 -15.30
N LEU A 524 27.84 0.98 -15.91
CA LEU A 524 27.22 1.02 -17.23
C LEU A 524 28.15 0.49 -18.32
N GLU A 525 29.43 0.85 -18.30
CA GLU A 525 30.42 0.41 -19.29
C GLU A 525 30.73 -1.08 -19.16
N LEU A 526 30.86 -1.60 -17.93
CA LEU A 526 31.03 -3.03 -17.66
C LEU A 526 29.78 -3.81 -18.11
N ALA A 527 28.59 -3.31 -17.80
CA ALA A 527 27.33 -3.90 -18.24
C ALA A 527 27.20 -3.88 -19.77
N ARG A 528 27.50 -2.76 -20.44
CA ARG A 528 27.51 -2.65 -21.90
C ARG A 528 28.50 -3.60 -22.54
N ARG A 529 29.73 -3.69 -21.99
CA ARG A 529 30.74 -4.64 -22.45
C ARG A 529 30.25 -6.08 -22.33
N ALA A 530 29.62 -6.45 -21.22
CA ALA A 530 29.01 -7.77 -21.08
C ALA A 530 27.90 -7.98 -22.11
N VAL A 531 26.95 -7.05 -22.22
CA VAL A 531 25.77 -7.20 -23.08
C VAL A 531 26.09 -7.14 -24.58
N LEU A 532 27.06 -6.35 -25.03
CA LEU A 532 27.34 -6.13 -26.45
C LEU A 532 28.41 -7.06 -27.05
N THR A 533 28.95 -8.00 -26.27
CA THR A 533 29.89 -9.00 -26.82
C THR A 533 29.17 -10.00 -27.73
N ASN A 534 29.79 -10.37 -28.84
CA ASN A 534 29.28 -11.40 -29.77
C ASN A 534 29.70 -12.83 -29.36
N ASP A 535 30.54 -12.96 -28.35
CA ASP A 535 31.04 -14.25 -27.85
C ASP A 535 30.39 -14.58 -26.50
N ILE A 536 29.67 -15.69 -26.45
CA ILE A 536 28.96 -16.11 -25.25
C ILE A 536 29.91 -16.50 -24.12
N GLY A 537 31.09 -17.06 -24.40
CA GLY A 537 32.11 -17.36 -23.40
C GLY A 537 32.66 -16.08 -22.75
N VAL A 538 32.87 -15.03 -23.54
CA VAL A 538 33.26 -13.70 -23.01
C VAL A 538 32.14 -13.10 -22.15
N TYR A 539 30.88 -13.26 -22.54
CA TYR A 539 29.74 -12.83 -21.72
C TYR A 539 29.71 -13.57 -20.37
N LEU A 540 29.83 -14.90 -20.40
CA LEU A 540 29.86 -15.75 -19.20
C LEU A 540 31.02 -15.37 -18.27
N GLY A 541 32.23 -15.20 -18.81
CA GLY A 541 33.39 -14.76 -18.05
C GLY A 541 33.15 -13.41 -17.35
N ARG A 542 32.52 -12.46 -18.05
CA ARG A 542 32.16 -11.15 -17.46
C ARG A 542 31.07 -11.26 -16.41
N MET A 543 30.05 -12.10 -16.61
CA MET A 543 29.00 -12.35 -15.64
C MET A 543 29.58 -12.96 -14.36
N MET A 544 30.43 -13.98 -14.46
CA MET A 544 31.03 -14.62 -13.28
C MET A 544 31.96 -13.69 -12.49
N VAL A 545 32.62 -12.72 -13.16
CA VAL A 545 33.51 -11.76 -12.49
C VAL A 545 32.75 -10.59 -11.89
N TYR A 546 31.82 -9.98 -12.63
CA TYR A 546 31.20 -8.70 -12.25
C TYR A 546 29.77 -8.81 -11.71
N ALA A 547 29.07 -9.91 -11.99
CA ALA A 547 27.70 -10.15 -11.55
C ALA A 547 27.46 -11.66 -11.25
N PRO A 548 28.22 -12.27 -10.32
CA PRO A 548 28.12 -13.71 -10.04
C PRO A 548 26.78 -14.12 -9.41
N THR A 549 26.02 -13.15 -8.91
CA THR A 549 24.69 -13.33 -8.31
C THR A 549 23.67 -12.50 -9.05
N ARG A 550 22.38 -12.86 -8.93
CA ARG A 550 21.25 -12.15 -9.54
C ARG A 550 20.80 -10.98 -8.68
N GLY A 551 21.73 -10.06 -8.43
CA GLY A 551 21.49 -8.88 -7.62
C GLY A 551 22.65 -7.90 -7.69
N GLY A 552 22.38 -6.65 -7.34
CA GLY A 552 23.34 -5.57 -7.34
C GLY A 552 23.36 -4.77 -8.65
N LYS A 553 23.93 -3.56 -8.56
CA LYS A 553 23.81 -2.52 -9.59
C LYS A 553 24.27 -2.97 -10.99
N ILE A 554 25.32 -3.78 -11.09
CA ILE A 554 25.83 -4.28 -12.37
C ILE A 554 24.84 -5.26 -13.01
N PHE A 555 24.31 -6.21 -12.23
CA PHE A 555 23.30 -7.16 -12.71
C PHE A 555 22.03 -6.43 -13.17
N ASP A 556 21.54 -5.49 -12.36
CA ASP A 556 20.33 -4.71 -12.67
C ASP A 556 20.52 -3.88 -13.95
N THR A 557 21.73 -3.35 -14.17
CA THR A 557 22.07 -2.60 -15.39
C THR A 557 22.19 -3.53 -16.60
N ILE A 558 22.78 -4.72 -16.46
CA ILE A 558 22.85 -5.74 -17.52
C ILE A 558 21.43 -6.16 -17.95
N LEU A 559 20.57 -6.48 -16.98
CA LEU A 559 19.19 -6.86 -17.25
C LEU A 559 18.42 -5.71 -17.91
N SER A 560 18.58 -4.48 -17.41
CA SER A 560 17.93 -3.31 -18.00
C SER A 560 18.36 -3.09 -19.46
N LEU A 561 19.64 -3.25 -19.78
CA LEU A 561 20.17 -3.13 -21.15
C LEU A 561 19.70 -4.27 -22.08
N LEU A 562 19.57 -5.49 -21.57
CA LEU A 562 19.01 -6.61 -22.34
C LEU A 562 17.53 -6.41 -22.68
N LEU A 563 16.79 -5.71 -21.81
CA LEU A 563 15.35 -5.45 -21.96
C LEU A 563 15.04 -4.09 -22.61
N ASP A 564 16.05 -3.29 -22.94
CA ASP A 564 15.88 -1.98 -23.57
C ASP A 564 15.81 -2.12 -25.10
N ARG A 565 14.62 -1.92 -25.65
CA ARG A 565 14.35 -1.96 -27.10
C ARG A 565 14.82 -0.72 -27.86
N SER A 566 15.18 0.36 -27.17
CA SER A 566 15.61 1.61 -27.81
C SER A 566 17.08 1.56 -28.28
N GLN A 567 17.86 0.60 -27.78
CA GLN A 567 19.27 0.44 -28.09
C GLN A 567 19.49 -0.38 -29.38
N LYS A 568 20.74 -0.38 -29.86
CA LYS A 568 21.19 -1.28 -30.94
C LYS A 568 20.86 -2.74 -30.59
N GLN A 569 20.50 -3.53 -31.59
CA GLN A 569 20.20 -4.95 -31.46
C GLN A 569 21.30 -5.66 -30.66
N VAL A 570 20.91 -6.27 -29.53
CA VAL A 570 21.83 -6.99 -28.66
C VAL A 570 22.16 -8.35 -29.30
N PRO A 571 23.44 -8.66 -29.54
CA PRO A 571 23.83 -9.96 -30.10
C PRO A 571 23.55 -11.08 -29.10
N LEU A 572 23.07 -12.23 -29.58
CA LEU A 572 22.78 -13.42 -28.76
C LEU A 572 21.83 -13.13 -27.57
N LEU A 573 20.82 -12.28 -27.80
CA LEU A 573 19.89 -11.83 -26.76
C LEU A 573 19.19 -13.01 -26.06
N ALA A 574 18.68 -13.96 -26.86
CA ALA A 574 17.98 -15.14 -26.37
C ALA A 574 18.85 -16.01 -25.48
N GLU A 575 20.09 -16.28 -25.91
CA GLU A 575 21.05 -17.07 -25.15
C GLU A 575 21.43 -16.38 -23.84
N LYS A 576 21.68 -15.06 -23.87
CA LYS A 576 22.05 -14.27 -22.69
C LYS A 576 20.94 -14.22 -21.65
N ILE A 577 19.69 -14.01 -22.08
CA ILE A 577 18.53 -14.02 -21.20
C ILE A 577 18.30 -15.44 -20.65
N SER A 578 18.44 -16.47 -21.49
CA SER A 578 18.32 -17.87 -21.06
C SER A 578 19.32 -18.22 -19.97
N ILE A 579 20.57 -17.77 -20.08
CA ILE A 579 21.59 -17.95 -19.02
C ILE A 579 21.20 -17.23 -17.73
N ILE A 580 20.69 -16.00 -17.79
CA ILE A 580 20.25 -15.26 -16.60
C ILE A 580 19.14 -16.03 -15.87
N PHE A 581 18.12 -16.44 -16.60
CA PHE A 581 16.93 -17.09 -16.04
C PHE A 581 17.20 -18.52 -15.60
N THR A 582 17.94 -19.31 -16.36
CA THR A 582 18.22 -20.72 -16.00
C THR A 582 19.43 -20.88 -15.08
N GLY A 583 20.35 -19.92 -15.10
CA GLY A 583 21.64 -19.99 -14.40
C GLY A 583 22.66 -20.92 -15.05
N ARG A 584 22.35 -21.46 -16.24
CA ARG A 584 23.15 -22.49 -16.91
C ARG A 584 23.48 -22.11 -18.34
N TYR A 585 24.53 -22.72 -18.88
CA TYR A 585 24.93 -22.59 -20.28
C TYR A 585 25.21 -23.98 -20.85
N LYS A 586 24.63 -24.28 -22.02
CA LYS A 586 24.93 -25.50 -22.79
C LYS A 586 25.88 -25.14 -23.92
N GLU A 587 27.00 -25.84 -24.02
CA GLU A 587 28.01 -25.54 -25.03
C GLU A 587 27.53 -25.96 -26.43
N HIS A 588 27.51 -25.03 -27.39
CA HIS A 588 27.00 -25.33 -28.74
C HIS A 588 27.74 -26.47 -29.46
N ARG A 589 29.01 -26.73 -29.10
CA ARG A 589 29.83 -27.79 -29.71
C ARG A 589 29.58 -29.17 -29.08
N ASP A 590 29.02 -29.20 -27.88
CA ASP A 590 28.81 -30.41 -27.09
C ASP A 590 27.51 -30.25 -26.28
N ALA A 591 26.39 -30.69 -26.87
CA ALA A 591 25.06 -30.53 -26.31
C ALA A 591 24.86 -31.27 -24.97
N GLU A 592 25.72 -32.24 -24.66
CA GLU A 592 25.69 -32.98 -23.39
C GLU A 592 26.37 -32.19 -22.26
N LYS A 593 27.22 -31.21 -22.60
CA LYS A 593 28.00 -30.45 -21.62
C LYS A 593 27.26 -29.18 -21.17
N GLU A 594 26.72 -29.25 -19.95
CA GLU A 594 26.05 -28.14 -19.27
C GLU A 594 26.95 -27.55 -18.18
N PHE A 595 27.09 -26.23 -18.17
CA PHE A 595 27.84 -25.47 -17.17
C PHE A 595 26.88 -24.71 -16.26
N HIS A 596 27.17 -24.68 -14.95
CA HIS A 596 26.45 -23.88 -13.97
C HIS A 596 27.17 -22.55 -13.79
N VAL A 597 26.54 -21.46 -14.21
CA VAL A 597 27.21 -20.15 -14.36
C VAL A 597 26.76 -19.16 -13.30
N LEU A 598 25.45 -19.10 -13.02
CA LEU A 598 24.89 -18.17 -12.05
C LEU A 598 24.08 -18.93 -11.02
N SER A 599 24.22 -18.55 -9.74
CA SER A 599 23.46 -19.14 -8.63
C SER A 599 23.46 -20.67 -8.66
N ASN A 600 24.62 -21.28 -8.95
CA ASN A 600 24.81 -22.73 -9.08
C ASN A 600 23.84 -23.43 -10.06
N GLY A 601 23.39 -22.74 -11.10
CA GLY A 601 22.50 -23.32 -12.11
C GLY A 601 21.04 -23.45 -11.68
N LEU A 602 20.63 -22.71 -10.63
CA LEU A 602 19.23 -22.63 -10.22
C LEU A 602 18.45 -21.67 -11.13
N ALA A 603 17.23 -22.02 -11.50
CA ALA A 603 16.35 -21.12 -12.24
C ALA A 603 15.93 -19.90 -11.38
N TRP A 604 15.70 -18.75 -12.03
CA TRP A 604 15.24 -17.51 -11.42
C TRP A 604 13.89 -17.11 -11.99
N PHE A 605 12.95 -16.85 -11.07
CA PHE A 605 11.60 -16.40 -11.38
C PHE A 605 11.45 -14.98 -10.85
N PRO A 606 11.73 -13.95 -11.68
CA PRO A 606 11.52 -12.57 -11.27
C PRO A 606 10.04 -12.23 -11.20
N ASP A 607 9.73 -11.00 -10.77
CA ASP A 607 8.36 -10.52 -10.78
C ASP A 607 7.75 -10.46 -12.19
N ARG A 608 6.42 -10.34 -12.23
CA ARG A 608 5.64 -10.33 -13.48
C ARG A 608 6.04 -9.19 -14.43
N SER A 609 6.49 -8.05 -13.90
CA SER A 609 6.88 -6.92 -14.74
C SER A 609 8.13 -7.24 -15.57
N ILE A 610 9.12 -7.89 -14.95
CA ILE A 610 10.34 -8.35 -15.63
C ILE A 610 10.00 -9.45 -16.63
N ILE A 611 9.15 -10.41 -16.26
CA ILE A 611 8.70 -11.48 -17.17
C ILE A 611 8.06 -10.91 -18.43
N ASN A 612 7.16 -9.93 -18.30
CA ASN A 612 6.51 -9.31 -19.45
C ASN A 612 7.53 -8.59 -20.35
N ARG A 613 8.47 -7.84 -19.76
CA ARG A 613 9.53 -7.16 -20.51
C ARG A 613 10.46 -8.14 -21.23
N VAL A 614 10.74 -9.30 -20.63
CA VAL A 614 11.55 -10.36 -21.25
C VAL A 614 10.81 -11.01 -22.40
N ARG A 615 9.53 -11.33 -22.21
CA ARG A 615 8.66 -11.86 -23.27
C ARG A 615 8.56 -10.90 -24.43
N GLU A 616 8.44 -9.62 -24.15
CA GLU A 616 8.52 -8.58 -25.17
C GLU A 616 9.89 -8.60 -25.86
N ALA A 617 11.00 -8.61 -25.12
CA ALA A 617 12.34 -8.57 -25.71
C ALA A 617 12.66 -9.80 -26.60
N LEU A 618 12.21 -11.00 -26.22
CA LEU A 618 12.47 -12.26 -26.93
C LEU A 618 11.44 -12.60 -28.01
N GLY A 619 10.21 -12.14 -27.85
CA GLY A 619 9.06 -12.68 -28.57
C GLY A 619 8.50 -13.95 -27.93
N GLU A 620 7.28 -14.30 -28.31
CA GLU A 620 6.49 -15.35 -27.64
C GLU A 620 7.13 -16.74 -27.77
N ASP A 621 7.66 -17.09 -28.94
CA ASP A 621 8.21 -18.41 -29.21
C ASP A 621 9.46 -18.69 -28.35
N GLN A 622 10.42 -17.77 -28.37
CA GLN A 622 11.66 -17.88 -27.56
C GLN A 622 11.37 -17.80 -26.06
N TRP A 623 10.35 -17.03 -25.66
CA TRP A 623 9.90 -17.01 -24.26
C TRP A 623 9.33 -18.37 -23.85
N ASN A 624 8.51 -19.01 -24.68
CA ASN A 624 7.92 -20.31 -24.36
C ASN A 624 8.98 -21.39 -24.22
N ASP A 625 10.00 -21.39 -25.09
CA ASP A 625 11.16 -22.28 -24.98
C ASP A 625 11.90 -22.07 -23.65
N LEU A 626 12.13 -20.81 -23.26
CA LEU A 626 12.77 -20.47 -22.00
C LEU A 626 11.91 -20.89 -20.79
N ASP A 627 10.62 -20.62 -20.82
CA ASP A 627 9.67 -20.97 -19.77
C ASP A 627 9.61 -22.49 -19.57
N GLN A 628 9.59 -23.26 -20.67
CA GLN A 628 9.67 -24.71 -20.62
C GLN A 628 10.99 -25.20 -20.00
N LEU A 629 12.13 -24.57 -20.34
CA LEU A 629 13.43 -24.87 -19.73
C LEU A 629 13.45 -24.60 -18.22
N MET A 630 12.67 -23.62 -17.74
CA MET A 630 12.56 -23.30 -16.31
C MET A 630 11.60 -24.22 -15.55
N ARG A 631 10.49 -24.64 -16.17
CA ARG A 631 9.39 -25.39 -15.51
C ARG A 631 9.73 -26.81 -15.08
N GLY A 632 10.70 -27.46 -15.72
CA GLY A 632 11.13 -28.82 -15.35
C GLY A 632 12.20 -28.88 -14.26
N ARG A 633 12.47 -27.78 -13.54
CA ARG A 633 13.67 -27.66 -12.69
C ARG A 633 13.32 -27.14 -11.29
N THR A 634 13.89 -27.77 -10.27
CA THR A 634 13.69 -27.44 -8.85
C THR A 634 13.99 -25.96 -8.56
N CYS A 635 12.98 -25.23 -8.11
CA CYS A 635 13.12 -23.85 -7.66
C CYS A 635 13.73 -23.81 -6.24
N GLY A 636 14.79 -23.04 -6.05
CA GLY A 636 15.29 -22.71 -4.72
C GLY A 636 14.46 -21.56 -4.15
N HIS A 637 13.80 -21.77 -3.01
CA HIS A 637 13.16 -20.69 -2.28
C HIS A 637 14.23 -19.91 -1.51
N VAL A 638 14.33 -18.59 -1.73
CA VAL A 638 15.14 -17.72 -0.88
C VAL A 638 14.36 -17.52 0.43
N TYR A 639 14.90 -17.99 1.54
CA TYR A 639 14.26 -17.87 2.86
C TYR A 639 14.33 -16.43 3.37
N ARG A 640 15.43 -15.71 3.08
CA ARG A 640 15.79 -14.38 3.62
C ARG A 640 16.82 -13.69 2.72
N LEU A 641 17.00 -12.37 2.82
CA LEU A 641 18.08 -11.66 2.11
C LEU A 641 19.50 -12.01 2.62
N SER A 642 19.63 -12.43 3.88
CA SER A 642 20.90 -12.86 4.48
C SER A 642 21.00 -14.39 4.54
N ASP A 643 22.19 -14.95 4.29
CA ASP A 643 22.45 -16.39 4.41
C ASP A 643 22.70 -16.87 5.86
N ILE A 644 22.17 -16.14 6.84
CA ILE A 644 22.30 -16.45 8.26
C ILE A 644 21.31 -17.58 8.63
N PRO A 645 21.77 -18.67 9.29
CA PRO A 645 20.92 -19.74 9.77
C PRO A 645 19.73 -19.23 10.59
N ASN A 646 18.55 -19.75 10.31
CA ASN A 646 17.40 -19.57 11.19
C ASN A 646 17.58 -20.33 12.51
N ARG A 647 16.65 -20.16 13.45
CA ARG A 647 16.65 -20.88 14.73
C ARG A 647 16.60 -22.42 14.61
N HIS A 648 16.37 -22.95 13.42
CA HIS A 648 16.35 -24.37 13.10
C HIS A 648 17.58 -24.81 12.26
N GLY A 649 18.58 -23.94 12.10
CA GLY A 649 19.82 -24.23 11.37
C GLY A 649 19.73 -24.12 9.84
N TYR A 650 18.57 -23.75 9.28
CA TYR A 650 18.38 -23.64 7.82
C TYR A 650 18.62 -22.21 7.32
N HIS A 651 19.25 -22.08 6.16
CA HIS A 651 19.52 -20.81 5.47
C HIS A 651 19.49 -21.01 3.95
N ASN A 652 19.83 -20.00 3.15
CA ASN A 652 19.73 -20.09 1.69
C ASN A 652 20.71 -21.13 1.11
N SER A 653 21.91 -21.26 1.68
CA SER A 653 22.89 -22.29 1.30
C SER A 653 22.67 -23.66 1.96
N HIS A 654 21.76 -23.77 2.94
CA HIS A 654 21.33 -25.03 3.56
C HIS A 654 19.80 -25.02 3.80
N PRO A 655 19.00 -25.11 2.72
CA PRO A 655 17.55 -24.92 2.78
C PRO A 655 16.86 -26.07 3.55
N ASN A 656 15.70 -25.78 4.16
CA ASN A 656 14.88 -26.81 4.80
C ASN A 656 14.29 -27.76 3.73
N PRO A 657 14.62 -29.06 3.72
CA PRO A 657 14.14 -29.99 2.69
C PRO A 657 12.62 -30.12 2.63
N ASN A 658 11.89 -29.83 3.73
CA ASN A 658 10.43 -29.91 3.78
C ASN A 658 9.72 -28.68 3.17
N LEU A 659 10.45 -27.59 2.89
CA LEU A 659 9.92 -26.35 2.33
C LEU A 659 10.45 -26.09 0.90
N VAL A 660 11.31 -26.97 0.39
CA VAL A 660 11.73 -26.97 -1.01
C VAL A 660 10.65 -27.70 -1.81
N VAL A 661 9.82 -26.94 -2.53
CA VAL A 661 8.85 -27.52 -3.46
C VAL A 661 9.63 -28.11 -4.64
N GLN A 662 9.69 -29.45 -4.71
CA GLN A 662 10.06 -30.12 -5.95
C GLN A 662 8.85 -30.05 -6.88
N TRP A 663 8.95 -29.26 -7.94
CA TRP A 663 7.99 -29.31 -9.02
C TRP A 663 8.20 -30.65 -9.74
N ALA A 664 7.23 -31.55 -9.64
CA ALA A 664 7.22 -32.77 -10.42
C ALA A 664 7.18 -32.41 -11.92
N SER A 665 8.04 -33.06 -12.69
CA SER A 665 8.22 -32.90 -14.14
C SER A 665 6.94 -33.07 -14.95
#